data_AF-A0AAV6VL97-F1
#
_entry.id   AF-A0AAV6VL97-F1
#
_cell.length_a   1.000
_cell.length_b   1.000
_cell.length_c   1.000
_cell.angle_alpha   90.00
_cell.angle_beta   90.00
_cell.angle_gamma   90.00
#
_symmetry.space_group_name_H-M   'P 1'
#
loop_
_entity.id
_entity.type
_entity.pdbx_description
1 polymer ?
#
loop_
_entity_poly.entity_id
_entity_poly.type
_entity_poly.pdbx_seq_one_letter_code
_entity_poly.pdbx_strand_id
1 'polypeptide(L)'
;MIFWILFTNFIAEAFACGYPGSPSHSTVTFNTDTVQTGTVATYRCEPGFDLLGPIRRLCVENGTWIPVGIPVCVMNVAAGKAAMQSSISSKGVPQKAVDGTTSRNYGADTCTLTDVEDTPWWYVNLLEPFLVQLVRVDFGRSCCANNLQATVIVRVGNSRPDLSANPICNRFTGKIEEGRPLFFPCTSTVTGAFVSVHVETPTPSSLSICEAFVYTDQVVPVDQCPEFDQESSTVATYNGKCYLFYPNKPRTLDSAAKFCALNGGSLIHDSSPALQGFLSWELYKRHRKSPGSDYWNGVLRKTGSKGWKWVDGKDVTISFWSRPPTDKNCSRFDGKSGWLWSDTECDNELNYICEHRPVICSKPERPANSTLLMRSTTVGSTIEYQCNPGHLLLGPQSRTCLSTGFFSEFAPKCSYLECGFPANIQNGGYTLLNGTRHYQSVLQYFCQDAYVLVGRAELMCDADRKWDGPPPRCDPLLCHNPPSIPNGNVTVTVNTTVPGTTAQYACENNFKMIGDEIITCDSTGFWTSKPPTCELDKEKLYNARVESKHKRNRASIAARLNMGGIIALGIFGGFVFLAVIISIVVIIVRRNSNSQDSLESLSTYDSQGSREKLYNRQQYWPPGHPGNLHPPPVLPQRLEDHPEQRKDRTDRHRDPSASAQYHKHQKHHGNHRESDVSLETGPSTSRWCNKHDKRGGY
;
A
#
# COMPACT_ATOMS: atom_id res chain seq x y z
N MET A 1 -55.87 -2.56 -26.62
CA MET A 1 -54.83 -1.65 -27.18
C MET A 1 -54.28 -0.75 -26.07
N ILE A 2 -53.77 -1.34 -24.98
CA ILE A 2 -53.16 -0.63 -23.84
C ILE A 2 -52.03 -1.53 -23.32
N PHE A 3 -50.91 -1.56 -24.02
CA PHE A 3 -49.77 -2.44 -23.68
C PHE A 3 -48.43 -1.89 -24.20
N TRP A 4 -48.27 -0.55 -24.26
CA TRP A 4 -47.14 0.10 -24.95
C TRP A 4 -46.72 1.49 -24.41
N ILE A 5 -46.95 1.81 -23.13
CA ILE A 5 -46.52 3.11 -22.54
C ILE A 5 -45.99 2.99 -21.10
N LEU A 6 -45.13 2.01 -20.78
CA LEU A 6 -44.38 1.95 -19.51
C LEU A 6 -42.93 1.42 -19.67
N PHE A 7 -42.29 1.68 -20.81
CA PHE A 7 -40.89 1.29 -21.07
C PHE A 7 -40.06 2.40 -21.74
N THR A 8 -40.21 3.64 -21.27
CA THR A 8 -39.39 4.79 -21.70
C THR A 8 -39.03 5.69 -20.51
N ASN A 9 -38.36 5.10 -19.50
CA ASN A 9 -37.56 5.82 -18.50
C ASN A 9 -36.50 4.90 -17.85
N PHE A 10 -35.90 4.01 -18.64
CA PHE A 10 -34.48 3.76 -18.41
C PHE A 10 -33.77 5.03 -18.85
N ILE A 11 -33.44 5.89 -17.88
CA ILE A 11 -32.38 6.86 -18.09
C ILE A 11 -31.15 5.99 -18.35
N ALA A 12 -30.71 5.94 -19.61
CA ALA A 12 -29.37 5.50 -19.91
C ALA A 12 -28.46 6.54 -19.27
N GLU A 13 -27.99 6.25 -18.07
CA GLU A 13 -26.79 6.89 -17.54
C GLU A 13 -25.69 6.61 -18.56
N ALA A 14 -25.44 7.58 -19.44
CA ALA A 14 -24.28 7.53 -20.31
C ALA A 14 -23.08 7.42 -19.37
N PHE A 15 -22.38 6.29 -19.39
CA PHE A 15 -21.29 5.99 -18.46
C PHE A 15 -20.16 7.01 -18.67
N ALA A 16 -20.28 8.14 -17.97
CA ALA A 16 -19.30 9.19 -17.96
C ALA A 16 -18.03 8.60 -17.35
N CYS A 17 -16.92 8.64 -18.09
CA CYS A 17 -15.65 8.21 -17.55
C CYS A 17 -15.31 9.07 -16.34
N GLY A 18 -14.78 8.46 -15.28
CA GLY A 18 -14.17 9.23 -14.19
C GLY A 18 -12.94 10.00 -14.67
N TYR A 19 -12.33 10.82 -13.80
CA TYR A 19 -11.12 11.56 -14.17
C TYR A 19 -10.02 10.61 -14.70
N PRO A 20 -9.38 10.88 -15.86
CA PRO A 20 -8.52 9.91 -16.55
C PRO A 20 -7.21 9.58 -15.82
N GLY A 21 -6.88 10.36 -14.79
CA GLY A 21 -5.57 10.43 -14.17
C GLY A 21 -4.64 11.38 -14.94
N SER A 22 -3.68 12.00 -14.24
CA SER A 22 -2.64 12.84 -14.84
C SER A 22 -1.33 12.68 -14.05
N PRO A 23 -0.19 12.44 -14.71
CA PRO A 23 1.08 12.23 -14.02
C PRO A 23 1.57 13.52 -13.32
N SER A 24 2.61 13.37 -12.51
CA SER A 24 3.45 14.48 -12.05
C SER A 24 3.91 15.35 -13.24
N HIS A 25 4.21 16.63 -12.98
CA HIS A 25 4.73 17.59 -13.98
C HIS A 25 3.87 17.73 -15.23
N SER A 26 2.54 17.60 -15.10
CA SER A 26 1.64 17.61 -16.25
C SER A 26 0.40 18.46 -16.08
N THR A 27 -0.23 18.74 -17.22
CA THR A 27 -1.57 19.31 -17.34
C THR A 27 -2.39 18.41 -18.25
N VAL A 28 -3.66 18.20 -17.90
CA VAL A 28 -4.65 17.57 -18.75
C VAL A 28 -5.73 18.59 -19.09
N THR A 29 -6.11 18.64 -20.37
CA THR A 29 -7.14 19.52 -20.91
C THR A 29 -8.19 18.69 -21.62
N PHE A 30 -9.46 19.09 -21.53
CA PHE A 30 -10.58 18.40 -22.14
C PHE A 30 -11.14 19.24 -23.29
N ASN A 31 -11.76 18.61 -24.29
CA ASN A 31 -12.46 19.28 -25.38
C ASN A 31 -13.93 19.61 -25.06
N THR A 32 -14.40 19.23 -23.87
CA THR A 32 -15.75 19.46 -23.35
C THR A 32 -15.65 19.96 -21.90
N ASP A 33 -16.64 20.75 -21.46
CA ASP A 33 -16.66 21.30 -20.09
C ASP A 33 -16.90 20.22 -19.03
N THR A 34 -17.71 19.21 -19.37
CA THR A 34 -17.97 18.03 -18.54
C THR A 34 -17.43 16.77 -19.19
N VAL A 35 -16.89 15.85 -18.38
CA VAL A 35 -16.42 14.55 -18.86
C VAL A 35 -17.62 13.64 -19.11
N GLN A 36 -17.72 13.16 -20.35
CA GLN A 36 -18.78 12.30 -20.87
C GLN A 36 -18.25 11.44 -22.02
N THR A 37 -19.02 10.45 -22.49
CA THR A 37 -18.70 9.69 -23.71
C THR A 37 -18.34 10.63 -24.87
N GLY A 38 -17.24 10.34 -25.57
CA GLY A 38 -16.72 11.21 -26.65
C GLY A 38 -15.73 12.29 -26.19
N THR A 39 -15.54 12.50 -24.88
CA THR A 39 -14.56 13.45 -24.35
C THR A 39 -13.13 13.00 -24.66
N VAL A 40 -12.29 13.91 -25.11
CA VAL A 40 -10.86 13.70 -25.36
C VAL A 40 -10.02 14.47 -24.35
N ALA A 41 -9.35 13.74 -23.47
CA ALA A 41 -8.29 14.25 -22.61
C ALA A 41 -7.00 14.42 -23.44
N THR A 42 -6.37 15.59 -23.35
CA THR A 42 -5.09 15.91 -24.00
C THR A 42 -4.06 16.31 -22.95
N TYR A 43 -2.91 15.65 -22.96
CA TYR A 43 -1.86 15.78 -21.96
C TYR A 43 -0.70 16.65 -22.48
N ARG A 44 -0.13 17.46 -21.58
CA ARG A 44 1.10 18.24 -21.82
C ARG A 44 1.96 18.24 -20.57
N CYS A 45 3.25 17.97 -20.73
CA CYS A 45 4.22 18.09 -19.65
C CYS A 45 4.64 19.55 -19.43
N GLU A 46 5.20 19.83 -18.25
CA GLU A 46 5.90 21.08 -17.95
C GLU A 46 7.23 21.17 -18.73
N PRO A 47 7.76 22.38 -18.98
CA PRO A 47 9.06 22.55 -19.63
C PRO A 47 10.17 21.72 -18.98
N GLY A 48 11.04 21.14 -19.82
CA GLY A 48 12.12 20.23 -19.41
C GLY A 48 11.72 18.75 -19.27
N PHE A 49 10.42 18.41 -19.34
CA PHE A 49 9.95 17.01 -19.26
C PHE A 49 9.44 16.48 -20.62
N ASP A 50 9.87 15.27 -20.97
CA ASP A 50 9.38 14.50 -22.10
C ASP A 50 8.08 13.74 -21.76
N LEU A 51 7.10 13.78 -22.66
CA LEU A 51 5.88 12.98 -22.55
C LEU A 51 6.07 11.59 -23.14
N LEU A 52 6.03 10.55 -22.30
CA LEU A 52 6.05 9.15 -22.73
C LEU A 52 4.64 8.54 -22.58
N GLY A 53 4.15 7.90 -23.64
CA GLY A 53 2.82 7.28 -23.68
C GLY A 53 1.79 8.09 -24.48
N PRO A 54 0.48 7.88 -24.25
CA PRO A 54 -0.55 8.46 -25.09
C PRO A 54 -0.83 9.94 -24.78
N ILE A 55 -0.42 10.82 -25.70
CA ILE A 55 -0.67 12.28 -25.63
C ILE A 55 -2.16 12.66 -25.60
N ARG A 56 -3.05 11.81 -26.13
CA ARG A 56 -4.50 11.97 -26.11
C ARG A 56 -5.19 10.66 -25.74
N ARG A 57 -6.27 10.75 -24.95
CA ARG A 57 -7.11 9.62 -24.56
C ARG A 57 -8.59 9.98 -24.72
N LEU A 58 -9.39 9.06 -25.24
CA LEU A 58 -10.82 9.18 -25.52
C LEU A 58 -11.64 8.43 -24.47
N CYS A 59 -12.67 9.07 -23.92
CA CYS A 59 -13.70 8.45 -23.12
C CYS A 59 -14.70 7.73 -24.04
N VAL A 60 -14.94 6.43 -23.84
CA VAL A 60 -15.87 5.63 -24.63
C VAL A 60 -17.05 5.11 -23.80
N GLU A 61 -18.07 4.57 -24.47
CA GLU A 61 -19.40 4.25 -23.92
C GLU A 61 -19.44 3.35 -22.67
N ASN A 62 -18.35 2.62 -22.38
CA ASN A 62 -18.22 1.77 -21.20
C ASN A 62 -17.59 2.47 -19.98
N GLY A 63 -17.43 3.80 -20.01
CA GLY A 63 -16.80 4.57 -18.93
C GLY A 63 -15.27 4.46 -18.85
N THR A 64 -14.61 3.89 -19.87
CA THR A 64 -13.14 3.74 -19.89
C THR A 64 -12.43 4.72 -20.83
N TRP A 65 -11.14 4.97 -20.54
CA TRP A 65 -10.28 5.85 -21.32
C TRP A 65 -9.30 5.06 -22.19
N ILE A 66 -9.44 5.18 -23.52
CA ILE A 66 -8.58 4.52 -24.51
C ILE A 66 -7.62 5.52 -25.19
N PRO A 67 -6.39 5.11 -25.57
CA PRO A 67 -5.75 3.86 -25.19
C PRO A 67 -5.50 3.76 -23.68
N VAL A 68 -5.30 2.53 -23.22
CA VAL A 68 -5.02 2.22 -21.81
C VAL A 68 -3.61 2.70 -21.45
N GLY A 69 -3.43 3.13 -20.20
CA GLY A 69 -2.20 3.72 -19.69
C GLY A 69 -2.32 5.24 -19.58
N ILE A 70 -1.96 5.76 -18.40
CA ILE A 70 -1.75 7.20 -18.19
C ILE A 70 -0.34 7.48 -18.74
N PRO A 71 -0.12 8.55 -19.55
CA PRO A 71 1.22 8.94 -19.94
C PRO A 71 2.05 9.36 -18.71
N VAL A 72 3.37 9.42 -18.84
CA VAL A 72 4.28 9.94 -17.80
C VAL A 72 5.08 11.11 -18.35
N CYS A 73 5.40 12.07 -17.49
CA CYS A 73 6.28 13.20 -17.78
C CYS A 73 7.60 12.97 -17.05
N VAL A 74 8.69 12.80 -17.80
CA VAL A 74 9.99 12.40 -17.26
C VAL A 74 11.13 13.15 -17.96
N MET A 75 12.22 13.40 -17.25
CA MET A 75 13.38 14.12 -17.78
C MET A 75 14.59 13.15 -17.91
N ASN A 76 15.33 13.25 -19.01
CA ASN A 76 16.58 12.50 -19.18
C ASN A 76 17.73 13.13 -18.39
N VAL A 77 18.07 12.57 -17.22
CA VAL A 77 19.17 13.08 -16.38
C VAL A 77 20.56 12.63 -16.81
N ALA A 78 20.69 11.68 -17.76
CA ALA A 78 21.98 11.20 -18.24
C ALA A 78 22.65 12.11 -19.28
N ALA A 79 21.89 12.98 -19.96
CA ALA A 79 22.40 13.85 -21.02
C ALA A 79 23.59 14.72 -20.56
N GLY A 80 24.68 14.71 -21.34
CA GLY A 80 25.90 15.47 -21.10
C GLY A 80 26.70 15.06 -19.83
N LYS A 81 26.38 13.91 -19.21
CA LYS A 81 27.06 13.40 -18.01
C LYS A 81 28.34 12.62 -18.36
N ALA A 82 29.13 12.30 -17.34
CA ALA A 82 30.39 11.56 -17.52
C ALA A 82 30.10 10.06 -17.67
N ALA A 83 30.40 9.51 -18.85
CA ALA A 83 30.25 8.09 -19.16
C ALA A 83 31.61 7.37 -19.32
N MET A 84 31.63 6.07 -19.03
CA MET A 84 32.77 5.14 -19.18
C MET A 84 32.28 3.76 -19.65
N GLN A 85 33.16 2.94 -20.20
CA GLN A 85 32.87 1.58 -20.68
C GLN A 85 34.09 0.66 -20.51
N SER A 86 33.90 -0.65 -20.67
CA SER A 86 34.93 -1.68 -20.45
C SER A 86 36.19 -1.49 -21.31
N SER A 87 36.00 -1.30 -22.61
CA SER A 87 37.05 -1.02 -23.60
C SER A 87 36.54 -0.07 -24.68
N ILE A 88 37.43 0.50 -25.51
CA ILE A 88 37.05 1.43 -26.58
C ILE A 88 37.61 0.91 -27.91
N SER A 89 36.72 0.46 -28.78
CA SER A 89 37.07 0.04 -30.13
C SER A 89 36.83 1.16 -31.13
N SER A 90 37.75 1.33 -32.08
CA SER A 90 37.69 2.39 -33.09
C SER A 90 37.48 3.79 -32.45
N LYS A 91 36.57 4.61 -32.98
CA LYS A 91 36.16 5.91 -32.41
C LYS A 91 35.02 5.80 -31.38
N GLY A 92 34.69 4.61 -30.89
CA GLY A 92 33.48 4.30 -30.12
C GLY A 92 33.47 4.79 -28.65
N VAL A 93 33.90 6.02 -28.39
CA VAL A 93 34.04 6.59 -27.03
C VAL A 93 32.72 6.64 -26.26
N PRO A 94 32.70 6.36 -24.94
CA PRO A 94 31.48 6.16 -24.15
C PRO A 94 30.57 7.38 -24.05
N GLN A 95 31.08 8.59 -24.27
CA GLN A 95 30.30 9.83 -24.15
C GLN A 95 29.25 9.99 -25.25
N LYS A 96 29.36 9.26 -26.36
CA LYS A 96 28.38 9.28 -27.46
C LYS A 96 26.99 8.86 -27.01
N ALA A 97 26.90 7.82 -26.18
CA ALA A 97 25.64 7.34 -25.61
C ALA A 97 24.92 8.34 -24.67
N VAL A 98 25.46 9.54 -24.45
CA VAL A 98 24.83 10.61 -23.65
C VAL A 98 25.03 12.00 -24.27
N ASP A 99 25.37 12.10 -25.55
CA ASP A 99 25.63 13.38 -26.21
C ASP A 99 24.37 14.08 -26.74
N GLY A 100 23.21 13.39 -26.74
CA GLY A 100 21.93 13.90 -27.23
C GLY A 100 21.69 13.64 -28.72
N THR A 101 22.62 12.97 -29.42
CA THR A 101 22.42 12.56 -30.82
C THR A 101 21.63 11.24 -30.88
N THR A 102 20.30 11.36 -30.94
CA THR A 102 19.36 10.23 -30.90
C THR A 102 19.33 9.37 -32.19
N SER A 103 20.49 9.10 -32.81
CA SER A 103 20.64 8.14 -33.91
C SER A 103 20.25 6.76 -33.42
N ARG A 104 19.40 6.06 -34.16
CA ARG A 104 19.01 4.67 -33.85
C ARG A 104 19.82 3.62 -34.61
N ASN A 105 20.53 4.06 -35.65
CA ASN A 105 21.35 3.19 -36.49
C ASN A 105 22.84 3.44 -36.18
N TYR A 106 23.67 2.42 -36.39
CA TYR A 106 25.11 2.49 -36.13
C TYR A 106 25.81 3.47 -37.07
N GLY A 107 26.34 4.55 -36.50
CA GLY A 107 27.40 5.35 -37.11
C GLY A 107 28.66 5.26 -36.26
N ALA A 108 29.83 5.06 -36.90
CA ALA A 108 31.11 5.05 -36.19
C ALA A 108 31.41 6.38 -35.48
N ASP A 109 30.81 7.48 -35.96
CA ASP A 109 30.92 8.81 -35.35
C ASP A 109 29.76 9.14 -34.38
N THR A 110 28.68 8.35 -34.32
CA THR A 110 27.49 8.61 -33.47
C THR A 110 27.29 7.61 -32.32
N CYS A 111 27.81 6.38 -32.41
CA CYS A 111 27.56 5.35 -31.39
C CYS A 111 28.85 4.93 -30.66
N THR A 112 28.70 4.44 -29.43
CA THR A 112 29.78 3.80 -28.67
C THR A 112 30.11 2.44 -29.28
N LEU A 113 31.30 1.92 -28.99
CA LEU A 113 31.71 0.57 -29.36
C LEU A 113 32.79 0.06 -28.40
N THR A 114 32.54 -1.05 -27.73
CA THR A 114 33.57 -1.81 -27.01
C THR A 114 34.30 -2.77 -27.95
N ASP A 115 35.44 -3.31 -27.52
CA ASP A 115 36.01 -4.50 -28.14
C ASP A 115 35.11 -5.73 -27.89
N VAL A 116 35.48 -6.87 -28.47
CA VAL A 116 34.74 -8.14 -28.32
C VAL A 116 35.17 -8.81 -27.01
N GLU A 117 34.23 -8.94 -26.08
CA GLU A 117 34.45 -9.34 -24.69
C GLU A 117 33.36 -10.32 -24.21
N ASP A 118 33.61 -11.06 -23.13
CA ASP A 118 32.61 -11.95 -22.52
C ASP A 118 31.47 -11.17 -21.82
N THR A 119 31.79 -10.02 -21.21
CA THR A 119 30.90 -9.21 -20.38
C THR A 119 31.09 -7.70 -20.59
N PRO A 120 30.89 -7.19 -21.83
CA PRO A 120 31.06 -5.76 -22.10
C PRO A 120 30.03 -4.92 -21.34
N TRP A 121 30.49 -3.77 -20.83
CA TRP A 121 29.66 -2.87 -20.03
C TRP A 121 29.89 -1.40 -20.38
N TRP A 122 28.86 -0.59 -20.12
CA TRP A 122 28.87 0.86 -20.21
C TRP A 122 28.17 1.44 -18.98
N TYR A 123 28.62 2.59 -18.47
CA TYR A 123 27.91 3.31 -17.40
C TYR A 123 28.00 4.82 -17.53
N VAL A 124 27.01 5.49 -16.92
CA VAL A 124 26.99 6.94 -16.72
C VAL A 124 26.98 7.29 -15.23
N ASN A 125 27.78 8.28 -14.86
CA ASN A 125 27.75 8.94 -13.55
C ASN A 125 26.84 10.17 -13.62
N LEU A 126 25.66 10.08 -13.00
CA LEU A 126 24.65 11.13 -12.93
C LEU A 126 25.05 12.32 -12.04
N LEU A 127 26.18 12.22 -11.32
CA LEU A 127 26.73 13.18 -10.33
C LEU A 127 25.97 13.22 -9.00
N GLU A 128 24.71 12.81 -8.98
CA GLU A 128 23.89 12.65 -7.77
C GLU A 128 22.93 11.46 -7.87
N PRO A 129 22.45 10.93 -6.73
CA PRO A 129 21.53 9.81 -6.73
C PRO A 129 20.10 10.24 -7.11
N PHE A 130 19.59 9.70 -8.22
CA PHE A 130 18.20 9.88 -8.64
C PHE A 130 17.37 8.63 -8.37
N LEU A 131 16.07 8.81 -8.09
CA LEU A 131 15.08 7.74 -8.17
C LEU A 131 14.80 7.44 -9.65
N VAL A 132 15.38 6.37 -10.18
CA VAL A 132 15.26 6.03 -11.61
C VAL A 132 13.97 5.25 -11.83
N GLN A 133 13.09 5.78 -12.68
CA GLN A 133 11.84 5.10 -13.04
C GLN A 133 12.01 4.17 -14.25
N LEU A 134 12.77 4.63 -15.24
CA LEU A 134 12.90 3.99 -16.54
C LEU A 134 14.28 4.29 -17.12
N VAL A 135 14.93 3.27 -17.68
CA VAL A 135 16.08 3.45 -18.56
C VAL A 135 15.67 3.06 -19.97
N ARG A 136 16.00 3.87 -20.98
CA ARG A 136 15.87 3.51 -22.40
C ARG A 136 17.26 3.46 -23.02
N VAL A 137 17.53 2.42 -23.80
CA VAL A 137 18.80 2.25 -24.50
C VAL A 137 18.52 2.03 -25.98
N ASP A 138 19.09 2.89 -26.82
CA ASP A 138 19.07 2.81 -28.27
C ASP A 138 20.36 2.13 -28.72
N PHE A 139 20.27 0.85 -29.09
CA PHE A 139 21.43 0.05 -29.48
C PHE A 139 21.83 0.30 -30.95
N GLY A 140 23.13 0.47 -31.19
CA GLY A 140 23.66 0.76 -32.52
C GLY A 140 23.83 -0.47 -33.38
N ARG A 141 24.65 -1.42 -32.92
CA ARG A 141 24.82 -2.71 -33.61
C ARG A 141 23.96 -3.77 -32.94
N SER A 142 23.38 -4.66 -33.75
CA SER A 142 22.88 -5.93 -33.23
C SER A 142 24.02 -6.71 -32.61
N CYS A 143 23.87 -7.14 -31.36
CA CYS A 143 24.79 -8.11 -30.77
C CYS A 143 24.40 -9.53 -31.20
N CYS A 144 25.43 -10.37 -31.31
CA CYS A 144 25.39 -11.79 -31.64
C CYS A 144 25.08 -12.16 -33.11
N ALA A 145 26.02 -12.91 -33.71
CA ALA A 145 25.78 -13.64 -34.96
C ALA A 145 24.75 -14.78 -34.75
N ASN A 146 24.23 -15.33 -35.86
CA ASN A 146 23.47 -16.59 -35.89
C ASN A 146 22.23 -16.63 -34.97
N ASN A 147 21.46 -15.53 -34.86
CA ASN A 147 20.19 -15.46 -34.11
C ASN A 147 20.30 -15.73 -32.59
N LEU A 148 21.51 -15.76 -32.03
CA LEU A 148 21.75 -15.93 -30.59
C LEU A 148 21.09 -14.81 -29.78
N GLN A 149 20.64 -15.16 -28.57
CA GLN A 149 20.05 -14.20 -27.62
C GLN A 149 21.15 -13.61 -26.73
N ALA A 150 20.96 -12.35 -26.33
CA ALA A 150 21.75 -11.66 -25.32
C ALA A 150 20.88 -11.37 -24.10
N THR A 151 21.51 -11.33 -22.92
CA THR A 151 20.89 -10.81 -21.70
C THR A 151 21.47 -9.43 -21.39
N VAL A 152 20.63 -8.40 -21.46
CA VAL A 152 20.95 -7.03 -21.07
C VAL A 152 20.51 -6.83 -19.62
N ILE A 153 21.42 -6.39 -18.76
CA ILE A 153 21.16 -6.11 -17.34
C ILE A 153 21.40 -4.64 -17.07
N VAL A 154 20.35 -3.92 -16.66
CA VAL A 154 20.46 -2.52 -16.23
C VAL A 154 20.51 -2.47 -14.71
N ARG A 155 21.59 -1.90 -14.16
CA ARG A 155 21.80 -1.71 -12.72
C ARG A 155 21.86 -0.23 -12.37
N VAL A 156 21.29 0.11 -11.22
CA VAL A 156 21.21 1.50 -10.70
C VAL A 156 21.66 1.47 -9.24
N GLY A 157 22.62 2.31 -8.85
CA GLY A 157 23.03 2.40 -7.44
C GLY A 157 24.20 3.34 -7.18
N ASN A 158 24.86 3.15 -6.04
CA ASN A 158 25.95 4.00 -5.54
C ASN A 158 27.28 3.26 -5.30
N SER A 159 27.31 1.93 -5.49
CA SER A 159 28.50 1.11 -5.32
C SER A 159 29.52 1.39 -6.42
N ARG A 160 30.75 1.73 -6.02
CA ARG A 160 31.90 2.02 -6.89
C ARG A 160 33.19 1.65 -6.12
N PRO A 161 34.20 1.00 -6.72
CA PRO A 161 34.34 0.69 -8.14
C PRO A 161 33.45 -0.46 -8.65
N ASP A 162 32.94 -1.32 -7.77
CA ASP A 162 32.12 -2.47 -8.18
C ASP A 162 30.70 -2.06 -8.57
N LEU A 163 30.49 -1.91 -9.88
CA LEU A 163 29.19 -1.60 -10.47
C LEU A 163 28.24 -2.81 -10.48
N SER A 164 28.77 -4.04 -10.40
CA SER A 164 27.98 -5.28 -10.42
C SER A 164 27.22 -5.49 -9.10
N ALA A 165 27.73 -4.95 -7.99
CA ALA A 165 27.06 -4.92 -6.69
C ALA A 165 25.82 -4.00 -6.64
N ASN A 166 25.61 -3.12 -7.63
CA ASN A 166 24.41 -2.28 -7.67
C ASN A 166 23.15 -3.11 -8.01
N PRO A 167 21.98 -2.81 -7.40
CA PRO A 167 20.76 -3.56 -7.65
C PRO A 167 20.30 -3.47 -9.10
N ILE A 168 19.65 -4.53 -9.57
CA ILE A 168 19.10 -4.62 -10.93
C ILE A 168 17.81 -3.79 -10.99
N CYS A 169 17.79 -2.77 -11.84
CA CYS A 169 16.57 -2.04 -12.21
C CYS A 169 15.65 -2.98 -13.02
N ASN A 170 16.19 -3.54 -14.12
CA ASN A 170 15.49 -4.52 -14.95
C ASN A 170 16.50 -5.36 -15.78
N ARG A 171 16.04 -6.48 -16.34
CA ARG A 171 16.79 -7.29 -17.32
C ARG A 171 15.93 -7.58 -18.54
N PHE A 172 16.56 -7.73 -19.69
CA PHE A 172 15.94 -8.22 -20.92
C PHE A 172 16.77 -9.38 -21.46
N THR A 173 16.11 -10.46 -21.89
CA THR A 173 16.77 -11.56 -22.62
C THR A 173 16.08 -11.72 -23.95
N GLY A 174 16.83 -11.61 -25.05
CA GLY A 174 16.29 -11.63 -26.40
C GLY A 174 17.31 -11.20 -27.44
N LYS A 175 16.86 -10.82 -28.64
CA LYS A 175 17.73 -10.26 -29.68
C LYS A 175 17.84 -8.75 -29.50
N ILE A 176 19.03 -8.20 -29.71
CA ILE A 176 19.23 -6.76 -29.85
C ILE A 176 19.21 -6.45 -31.34
N GLU A 177 18.26 -5.60 -31.74
CA GLU A 177 18.03 -5.18 -33.13
C GLU A 177 18.48 -3.72 -33.29
N GLU A 178 19.29 -3.45 -34.30
CA GLU A 178 19.63 -2.08 -34.71
C GLU A 178 18.34 -1.29 -35.05
N GLY A 179 18.30 0.00 -34.71
CA GLY A 179 17.12 0.84 -34.94
C GLY A 179 16.04 0.74 -33.86
N ARG A 180 16.08 -0.29 -33.00
CA ARG A 180 15.01 -0.61 -32.04
C ARG A 180 15.37 -0.28 -30.59
N PRO A 181 14.75 0.75 -29.97
CA PRO A 181 15.01 1.08 -28.57
C PRO A 181 14.47 0.00 -27.63
N LEU A 182 15.24 -0.32 -26.59
CA LEU A 182 14.79 -1.16 -25.47
C LEU A 182 14.44 -0.29 -24.25
N PHE A 183 13.32 -0.59 -23.61
CA PHE A 183 12.79 0.12 -22.46
C PHE A 183 12.86 -0.77 -21.21
N PHE A 184 13.51 -0.28 -20.17
CA PHE A 184 13.78 -0.96 -18.91
C PHE A 184 13.11 -0.20 -17.76
N PRO A 185 11.78 -0.30 -17.59
CA PRO A 185 11.10 0.25 -16.41
C PRO A 185 11.60 -0.50 -15.17
N CYS A 186 11.99 0.21 -14.11
CA CYS A 186 12.57 -0.47 -12.95
C CYS A 186 11.49 -1.24 -12.17
N THR A 187 11.79 -2.49 -11.81
CA THR A 187 10.83 -3.40 -11.13
C THR A 187 10.60 -3.06 -9.67
N SER A 188 11.46 -2.23 -9.10
CA SER A 188 11.41 -1.72 -7.72
C SER A 188 11.93 -0.28 -7.70
N THR A 189 11.66 0.45 -6.61
CA THR A 189 12.18 1.80 -6.39
C THR A 189 13.70 1.77 -6.20
N VAL A 190 14.45 2.04 -7.26
CA VAL A 190 15.92 2.05 -7.25
C VAL A 190 16.45 3.48 -7.27
N THR A 191 17.39 3.78 -6.37
CA THR A 191 18.01 5.11 -6.25
C THR A 191 19.52 4.98 -6.40
N GLY A 192 20.13 5.78 -7.28
CA GLY A 192 21.56 5.66 -7.55
C GLY A 192 22.14 6.78 -8.42
N ALA A 193 23.41 7.09 -8.20
CA ALA A 193 24.19 8.04 -8.98
C ALA A 193 24.90 7.37 -10.19
N PHE A 194 24.99 6.05 -10.21
CA PHE A 194 25.55 5.28 -11.32
C PHE A 194 24.46 4.42 -11.95
N VAL A 195 24.32 4.53 -13.27
CA VAL A 195 23.49 3.64 -14.09
C VAL A 195 24.42 2.90 -15.05
N SER A 196 24.38 1.57 -15.02
CA SER A 196 25.23 0.72 -15.84
C SER A 196 24.42 -0.30 -16.64
N VAL A 197 24.83 -0.49 -17.89
CA VAL A 197 24.29 -1.47 -18.83
C VAL A 197 25.37 -2.53 -19.02
N HIS A 198 25.05 -3.78 -18.68
CA HIS A 198 25.90 -4.95 -18.87
C HIS A 198 25.25 -5.86 -19.90
N VAL A 199 26.04 -6.49 -20.76
CA VAL A 199 25.55 -7.46 -21.74
C VAL A 199 26.27 -8.80 -21.55
N GLU A 200 25.48 -9.86 -21.42
CA GLU A 200 25.93 -11.24 -21.28
C GLU A 200 25.47 -12.04 -22.51
N THR A 201 26.41 -12.70 -23.20
CA THR A 201 26.15 -13.44 -24.44
C THR A 201 26.79 -14.83 -24.43
N PRO A 202 26.22 -15.86 -25.11
CA PRO A 202 26.79 -17.21 -25.12
C PRO A 202 28.18 -17.33 -25.75
N THR A 203 28.56 -16.33 -26.54
CA THR A 203 29.89 -16.13 -27.13
C THR A 203 30.32 -14.69 -26.87
N PRO A 204 31.63 -14.38 -26.84
CA PRO A 204 32.10 -13.00 -26.74
C PRO A 204 31.43 -12.08 -27.78
N SER A 205 31.05 -10.87 -27.36
CA SER A 205 30.40 -9.88 -28.22
C SER A 205 30.87 -8.45 -27.89
N SER A 206 30.54 -7.49 -28.76
CA SER A 206 30.78 -6.06 -28.50
C SER A 206 29.48 -5.35 -28.18
N LEU A 207 29.56 -4.37 -27.28
CA LEU A 207 28.47 -3.48 -26.92
C LEU A 207 28.56 -2.20 -27.75
N SER A 208 27.43 -1.79 -28.36
CA SER A 208 27.30 -0.52 -29.07
C SER A 208 25.98 0.15 -28.72
N ILE A 209 26.06 1.31 -28.09
CA ILE A 209 24.93 2.15 -27.68
C ILE A 209 25.04 3.48 -28.43
N CYS A 210 23.98 3.92 -29.08
CA CYS A 210 23.94 5.24 -29.71
C CYS A 210 23.42 6.30 -28.73
N GLU A 211 22.40 5.99 -27.93
CA GLU A 211 21.87 6.91 -26.91
C GLU A 211 21.32 6.12 -25.71
N ALA A 212 21.54 6.64 -24.49
CA ALA A 212 21.07 6.07 -23.23
C ALA A 212 20.36 7.15 -22.42
N PHE A 213 19.04 6.96 -22.25
CA PHE A 213 18.20 7.86 -21.47
C PHE A 213 17.97 7.26 -20.09
N VAL A 214 18.21 8.06 -19.05
CA VAL A 214 17.86 7.73 -17.66
C VAL A 214 16.76 8.68 -17.25
N TYR A 215 15.55 8.15 -17.10
CA TYR A 215 14.34 8.93 -16.85
C TYR A 215 13.95 8.92 -15.37
N THR A 216 13.66 10.12 -14.86
CA THR A 216 13.07 10.36 -13.54
C THR A 216 12.07 11.50 -13.63
N ASP A 217 11.13 11.56 -12.69
CA ASP A 217 10.29 12.72 -12.43
C ASP A 217 10.75 13.50 -11.17
N GLN A 218 11.65 12.95 -10.35
CA GLN A 218 12.16 13.59 -9.13
C GLN A 218 13.36 14.49 -9.43
N VAL A 219 13.19 15.44 -10.35
CA VAL A 219 14.23 16.43 -10.71
C VAL A 219 13.59 17.80 -10.97
N VAL A 220 14.27 18.86 -10.54
CA VAL A 220 13.89 20.24 -10.85
C VAL A 220 14.51 20.59 -12.20
N PRO A 221 13.73 20.85 -13.26
CA PRO A 221 14.27 21.32 -14.53
C PRO A 221 14.93 22.68 -14.38
N VAL A 222 15.88 22.97 -15.27
CA VAL A 222 16.50 24.30 -15.33
C VAL A 222 15.47 25.39 -15.63
N ASP A 223 14.43 25.07 -16.41
CA ASP A 223 13.31 25.97 -16.75
C ASP A 223 12.42 26.37 -15.55
N GLN A 224 12.58 25.72 -14.39
CA GLN A 224 11.88 26.09 -13.14
C GLN A 224 12.74 26.95 -12.19
N CYS A 225 14.00 27.20 -12.55
CA CYS A 225 14.87 28.08 -11.77
C CYS A 225 14.54 29.56 -11.99
N PRO A 226 14.79 30.44 -11.00
CA PRO A 226 14.57 31.87 -11.17
C PRO A 226 15.50 32.44 -12.25
N GLU A 227 14.93 33.22 -13.17
CA GLU A 227 15.66 34.00 -14.17
C GLU A 227 15.63 35.49 -13.79
N PHE A 228 16.72 36.20 -14.02
CA PHE A 228 16.90 37.60 -13.61
C PHE A 228 17.40 38.44 -14.80
N ASP A 229 16.50 39.23 -15.40
CA ASP A 229 16.70 39.98 -16.66
C ASP A 229 17.98 40.84 -16.75
N GLN A 230 18.55 41.24 -15.61
CA GLN A 230 19.64 42.22 -15.55
C GLN A 230 21.04 41.63 -15.76
N GLU A 231 21.25 40.33 -15.52
CA GLU A 231 22.58 39.70 -15.58
C GLU A 231 22.51 38.29 -16.19
N SER A 232 23.16 38.11 -17.36
CA SER A 232 23.28 36.78 -17.98
C SER A 232 24.00 35.81 -17.06
N SER A 233 23.25 34.87 -16.52
CA SER A 233 23.74 33.71 -15.78
C SER A 233 23.57 32.45 -16.62
N THR A 234 24.27 31.38 -16.25
CA THR A 234 23.95 30.03 -16.74
C THR A 234 23.56 29.18 -15.56
N VAL A 235 22.61 28.27 -15.74
CA VAL A 235 22.00 27.53 -14.63
C VAL A 235 22.36 26.05 -14.68
N ALA A 236 22.43 25.41 -13.52
CA ALA A 236 22.35 23.96 -13.38
C ALA A 236 21.60 23.60 -12.10
N THR A 237 20.91 22.46 -12.08
CA THR A 237 20.22 21.96 -10.89
C THR A 237 20.98 20.79 -10.26
N TYR A 238 20.93 20.71 -8.93
CA TYR A 238 21.49 19.63 -8.13
C TYR A 238 20.77 19.53 -6.78
N ASN A 239 20.33 18.34 -6.41
CA ASN A 239 19.67 17.98 -5.15
C ASN A 239 18.53 18.93 -4.76
N GLY A 240 17.64 19.20 -5.71
CA GLY A 240 16.50 20.11 -5.54
C GLY A 240 16.87 21.58 -5.35
N LYS A 241 18.09 22.00 -5.70
CA LYS A 241 18.53 23.41 -5.71
C LYS A 241 18.91 23.87 -7.12
N CYS A 242 18.72 25.15 -7.39
CA CYS A 242 19.21 25.84 -8.58
C CYS A 242 20.54 26.55 -8.29
N TYR A 243 21.54 26.37 -9.14
CA TYR A 243 22.84 27.04 -9.07
C TYR A 243 22.99 27.95 -10.29
N LEU A 244 22.99 29.26 -10.05
CA LEU A 244 23.11 30.31 -11.06
C LEU A 244 24.56 30.79 -11.08
N PHE A 245 25.26 30.50 -12.17
CA PHE A 245 26.67 30.85 -12.37
C PHE A 245 26.77 32.18 -13.11
N TYR A 246 27.46 33.17 -12.52
CA TYR A 246 27.64 34.52 -13.07
C TYR A 246 29.09 34.72 -13.58
N PRO A 247 29.37 34.55 -14.89
CA PRO A 247 30.73 34.52 -15.44
C PRO A 247 31.31 35.88 -15.86
N ASN A 248 30.48 36.93 -15.96
CA ASN A 248 30.78 38.15 -16.72
C ASN A 248 30.81 39.43 -15.87
N LYS A 249 30.49 39.34 -14.57
CA LYS A 249 30.40 40.47 -13.64
C LYS A 249 31.01 40.06 -12.30
N PRO A 250 32.34 39.97 -12.20
CA PRO A 250 33.00 39.58 -10.96
C PRO A 250 32.74 40.62 -9.85
N ARG A 251 32.75 40.17 -8.60
CA ARG A 251 32.47 40.99 -7.40
C ARG A 251 33.35 40.53 -6.24
N THR A 252 33.55 41.39 -5.24
CA THR A 252 34.10 40.98 -3.93
C THR A 252 33.19 39.97 -3.22
N LEU A 253 33.71 39.20 -2.26
CA LEU A 253 32.91 38.15 -1.60
C LEU A 253 31.63 38.71 -0.96
N ASP A 254 31.74 39.82 -0.23
CA ASP A 254 30.61 40.48 0.45
C ASP A 254 29.58 41.03 -0.55
N SER A 255 30.04 41.64 -1.66
CA SER A 255 29.17 42.14 -2.73
C SER A 255 28.42 41.01 -3.43
N ALA A 256 29.09 39.88 -3.71
CA ALA A 256 28.47 38.68 -4.27
C ALA A 256 27.44 38.06 -3.30
N ALA A 257 27.78 37.93 -2.01
CA ALA A 257 26.87 37.40 -0.99
C ALA A 257 25.60 38.25 -0.84
N LYS A 258 25.76 39.58 -0.78
CA LYS A 258 24.63 40.53 -0.76
C LYS A 258 23.78 40.44 -2.03
N PHE A 259 24.40 40.34 -3.21
CA PHE A 259 23.67 40.19 -4.47
C PHE A 259 22.81 38.92 -4.49
N CYS A 260 23.34 37.76 -4.09
CA CYS A 260 22.55 36.52 -4.04
C CYS A 260 21.40 36.62 -3.01
N ALA A 261 21.66 37.22 -1.84
CA ALA A 261 20.66 37.39 -0.78
C ALA A 261 19.50 38.31 -1.21
N LEU A 262 19.80 39.43 -1.87
CA LEU A 262 18.78 40.36 -2.38
C LEU A 262 17.86 39.73 -3.43
N ASN A 263 18.35 38.73 -4.17
CA ASN A 263 17.59 38.00 -5.18
C ASN A 263 16.91 36.71 -4.63
N GLY A 264 16.78 36.56 -3.31
CA GLY A 264 16.08 35.43 -2.69
C GLY A 264 16.86 34.10 -2.75
N GLY A 265 18.18 34.17 -2.93
CA GLY A 265 19.09 33.03 -2.83
C GLY A 265 20.16 33.25 -1.76
N SER A 266 21.28 32.56 -1.90
CA SER A 266 22.49 32.78 -1.11
C SER A 266 23.71 32.51 -1.97
N LEU A 267 24.87 33.09 -1.64
CA LEU A 267 26.12 32.52 -2.14
C LEU A 267 26.28 31.10 -1.55
N ILE A 268 26.99 30.21 -2.26
CA ILE A 268 27.27 28.84 -1.78
C ILE A 268 27.74 28.86 -0.32
N HIS A 269 27.06 28.12 0.55
CA HIS A 269 27.36 28.07 2.00
C HIS A 269 27.42 26.65 2.57
N ASP A 270 27.61 25.64 1.71
CA ASP A 270 27.76 24.24 2.09
C ASP A 270 28.55 23.46 1.02
N SER A 271 29.18 22.34 1.39
CA SER A 271 29.79 21.43 0.44
C SER A 271 29.92 20.00 0.97
N SER A 272 29.61 19.05 0.10
CA SER A 272 29.86 17.61 0.26
C SER A 272 30.77 17.10 -0.86
N PRO A 273 31.37 15.89 -0.76
CA PRO A 273 32.17 15.34 -1.85
C PRO A 273 31.43 15.26 -3.20
N ALA A 274 30.11 15.03 -3.16
CA ALA A 274 29.27 14.97 -4.35
C ALA A 274 28.93 16.38 -4.89
N LEU A 275 28.60 17.34 -4.03
CA LEU A 275 28.35 18.74 -4.43
C LEU A 275 29.63 19.40 -4.99
N GLN A 276 30.78 19.18 -4.35
CA GLN A 276 32.09 19.58 -4.88
C GLN A 276 32.31 19.00 -6.28
N GLY A 277 32.10 17.70 -6.46
CA GLY A 277 32.26 17.03 -7.76
C GLY A 277 31.34 17.61 -8.84
N PHE A 278 30.07 17.87 -8.50
CA PHE A 278 29.12 18.55 -9.38
C PHE A 278 29.60 19.95 -9.77
N LEU A 279 29.91 20.82 -8.80
CA LEU A 279 30.32 22.20 -9.07
C LEU A 279 31.63 22.27 -9.88
N SER A 280 32.63 21.46 -9.53
CA SER A 280 33.87 21.35 -10.30
C SER A 280 33.62 20.88 -11.74
N TRP A 281 32.69 19.94 -11.96
CA TRP A 281 32.32 19.48 -13.31
C TRP A 281 31.56 20.54 -14.11
N GLU A 282 30.59 21.22 -13.48
CA GLU A 282 29.82 22.29 -14.11
C GLU A 282 30.70 23.50 -14.49
N LEU A 283 31.67 23.86 -13.64
CA LEU A 283 32.69 24.87 -13.95
C LEU A 283 33.63 24.39 -15.05
N TYR A 284 34.15 23.16 -14.98
CA TYR A 284 35.01 22.58 -16.01
C TYR A 284 34.34 22.58 -17.39
N LYS A 285 33.07 22.16 -17.49
CA LYS A 285 32.30 22.19 -18.76
C LYS A 285 32.21 23.59 -19.36
N ARG A 286 31.87 24.60 -18.54
CA ARG A 286 31.71 26.00 -18.97
C ARG A 286 33.05 26.62 -19.42
N HIS A 287 34.14 26.27 -18.74
CA HIS A 287 35.45 26.89 -18.92
C HIS A 287 36.48 26.02 -19.67
N ARG A 288 36.04 25.01 -20.43
CA ARG A 288 36.92 24.12 -21.24
C ARG A 288 37.94 24.86 -22.12
N LYS A 289 37.61 26.06 -22.59
CA LYS A 289 38.48 26.91 -23.44
C LYS A 289 39.19 28.04 -22.67
N SER A 290 38.88 28.24 -21.38
CA SER A 290 39.41 29.32 -20.55
C SER A 290 39.59 28.87 -19.08
N PRO A 291 40.59 28.01 -18.78
CA PRO A 291 40.84 27.50 -17.43
C PRO A 291 41.41 28.55 -16.45
N GLY A 292 41.43 29.83 -16.82
CA GLY A 292 41.94 30.93 -15.98
C GLY A 292 40.87 31.61 -15.12
N SER A 293 39.60 31.25 -15.28
CA SER A 293 38.48 31.82 -14.51
C SER A 293 38.42 31.24 -13.11
N ASP A 294 38.20 32.07 -12.09
CA ASP A 294 38.05 31.65 -10.69
C ASP A 294 36.66 32.07 -10.15
N TYR A 295 36.11 31.30 -9.20
CA TYR A 295 34.77 31.52 -8.64
C TYR A 295 34.78 31.50 -7.10
N TRP A 296 33.98 32.36 -6.47
CA TRP A 296 33.72 32.27 -5.04
C TRP A 296 33.07 30.95 -4.64
N ASN A 297 33.61 30.30 -3.60
CA ASN A 297 33.00 29.11 -2.96
C ASN A 297 32.32 29.44 -1.63
N GLY A 298 32.29 30.72 -1.22
CA GLY A 298 31.63 31.18 0.01
C GLY A 298 32.31 30.77 1.32
N VAL A 299 33.59 30.41 1.28
CA VAL A 299 34.39 30.10 2.47
C VAL A 299 35.33 31.26 2.82
N LEU A 300 35.32 31.67 4.09
CA LEU A 300 36.12 32.76 4.65
C LEU A 300 36.62 32.44 6.07
N ARG A 301 37.58 33.22 6.56
CA ARG A 301 38.02 33.18 7.96
C ARG A 301 38.34 34.57 8.48
N LYS A 302 38.21 34.75 9.79
CA LYS A 302 38.70 35.96 10.47
C LYS A 302 40.23 35.95 10.50
N THR A 303 40.85 37.11 10.31
CA THR A 303 42.31 37.29 10.44
C THR A 303 42.80 36.75 11.78
N GLY A 304 43.82 35.89 11.77
CA GLY A 304 44.35 35.22 12.96
C GLY A 304 43.57 33.95 13.42
N SER A 305 42.42 33.64 12.84
CA SER A 305 41.72 32.36 13.06
C SER A 305 42.35 31.24 12.23
N LYS A 306 42.53 30.06 12.84
CA LYS A 306 42.82 28.82 12.09
C LYS A 306 41.57 28.18 11.47
N GLY A 307 40.39 28.45 12.02
CA GLY A 307 39.11 27.90 11.56
C GLY A 307 38.53 28.68 10.39
N TRP A 308 38.07 27.95 9.37
CA TRP A 308 37.31 28.44 8.23
C TRP A 308 35.81 28.30 8.48
N LYS A 309 35.05 29.28 8.00
CA LYS A 309 33.59 29.35 8.09
C LYS A 309 32.98 29.59 6.71
N TRP A 310 31.71 29.22 6.56
CA TRP A 310 30.87 29.62 5.44
C TRP A 310 30.37 31.05 5.62
N VAL A 311 29.89 31.68 4.55
CA VAL A 311 29.26 33.02 4.58
C VAL A 311 28.04 33.12 5.49
N ASP A 312 27.39 32.00 5.82
CA ASP A 312 26.30 31.95 6.81
C ASP A 312 26.77 31.81 8.27
N GLY A 313 28.08 31.76 8.50
CA GLY A 313 28.73 31.67 9.82
C GLY A 313 28.97 30.26 10.35
N LYS A 314 28.45 29.21 9.70
CA LYS A 314 28.72 27.81 10.08
C LYS A 314 30.19 27.45 9.88
N ASP A 315 30.71 26.53 10.68
CA ASP A 315 32.07 26.02 10.53
C ASP A 315 32.20 25.07 9.34
N VAL A 316 33.33 25.15 8.63
CA VAL A 316 33.64 24.27 7.50
C VAL A 316 34.09 22.91 8.04
N THR A 317 33.27 21.88 7.82
CA THR A 317 33.51 20.50 8.29
C THR A 317 34.32 19.66 7.31
N ILE A 318 34.22 19.94 6.00
CA ILE A 318 34.94 19.27 4.92
C ILE A 318 35.54 20.33 4.00
N SER A 319 36.78 20.12 3.54
CA SER A 319 37.48 21.07 2.68
C SER A 319 38.20 20.39 1.52
N PHE A 320 38.21 21.04 0.35
CA PHE A 320 38.73 20.49 -0.90
C PHE A 320 39.94 21.27 -1.42
N TRP A 321 40.86 21.64 -0.52
CA TRP A 321 42.07 22.41 -0.82
C TRP A 321 42.99 21.71 -1.84
N SER A 322 43.44 22.44 -2.85
CA SER A 322 44.49 21.97 -3.78
C SER A 322 45.87 21.93 -3.13
N ARG A 323 46.11 22.84 -2.18
CA ARG A 323 47.32 22.99 -1.37
C ARG A 323 46.92 23.56 0.00
N PRO A 324 47.71 23.35 1.07
CA PRO A 324 47.45 23.97 2.37
C PRO A 324 47.28 25.50 2.22
N PRO A 325 46.22 26.11 2.77
CA PRO A 325 45.98 27.54 2.63
C PRO A 325 47.07 28.37 3.34
N THR A 326 47.35 29.55 2.80
CA THR A 326 48.37 30.49 3.29
C THR A 326 47.82 31.37 4.44
N ASP A 327 48.03 32.69 4.42
CA ASP A 327 47.60 33.66 5.43
C ASP A 327 46.33 34.45 5.05
N LYS A 328 45.86 34.31 3.80
CA LYS A 328 44.72 35.04 3.22
C LYS A 328 43.38 34.66 3.84
N ASN A 329 42.39 35.54 3.71
CA ASN A 329 41.14 35.49 4.49
C ASN A 329 39.93 34.85 3.79
N CYS A 330 39.98 34.63 2.47
CA CYS A 330 38.91 34.03 1.69
C CYS A 330 39.37 32.81 0.86
N SER A 331 38.41 32.06 0.31
CA SER A 331 38.65 30.87 -0.52
C SER A 331 37.87 30.94 -1.84
N ARG A 332 38.33 30.23 -2.86
CA ARG A 332 37.75 30.20 -4.20
C ARG A 332 37.91 28.83 -4.86
N PHE A 333 37.01 28.49 -5.78
CA PHE A 333 37.26 27.48 -6.81
C PHE A 333 38.29 28.02 -7.80
N ASP A 334 39.43 27.35 -7.89
CA ASP A 334 40.58 27.79 -8.68
C ASP A 334 40.66 27.01 -10.01
N GLY A 335 40.44 27.72 -11.13
CA GLY A 335 40.34 27.10 -12.46
C GLY A 335 41.64 26.42 -12.91
N LYS A 336 42.79 26.93 -12.46
CA LYS A 336 44.13 26.39 -12.76
C LYS A 336 44.46 25.16 -11.90
N SER A 337 43.77 25.00 -10.77
CA SER A 337 43.92 23.89 -9.83
C SER A 337 42.84 22.81 -9.98
N GLY A 338 42.20 22.72 -11.15
CA GLY A 338 41.17 21.72 -11.43
C GLY A 338 39.86 21.95 -10.67
N TRP A 339 39.55 23.21 -10.31
CA TRP A 339 38.38 23.60 -9.52
C TRP A 339 38.37 23.06 -8.09
N LEU A 340 39.55 22.74 -7.55
CA LEU A 340 39.79 22.59 -6.12
C LEU A 340 39.90 23.96 -5.44
N TRP A 341 39.86 23.99 -4.11
CA TRP A 341 39.89 25.22 -3.33
C TRP A 341 41.31 25.79 -3.23
N SER A 342 41.41 27.11 -3.30
CA SER A 342 42.63 27.91 -3.18
C SER A 342 42.33 29.16 -2.36
N ASP A 343 43.26 29.66 -1.55
CA ASP A 343 43.02 30.84 -0.71
C ASP A 343 43.43 32.16 -1.39
N THR A 344 42.66 33.20 -1.08
CA THR A 344 42.66 34.48 -1.81
C THR A 344 42.20 35.63 -0.89
N GLU A 345 42.47 36.87 -1.29
CA GLU A 345 41.95 38.05 -0.57
C GLU A 345 40.46 38.24 -0.86
N CYS A 346 39.66 38.53 0.17
CA CYS A 346 38.22 38.78 0.04
C CYS A 346 37.85 39.97 -0.86
N ASP A 347 38.78 40.92 -1.02
CA ASP A 347 38.63 42.14 -1.84
C ASP A 347 38.88 41.90 -3.33
N ASN A 348 39.32 40.71 -3.73
CA ASN A 348 39.45 40.35 -5.14
C ASN A 348 38.07 40.28 -5.80
N GLU A 349 37.94 40.75 -7.04
CA GLU A 349 36.71 40.56 -7.80
C GLU A 349 36.74 39.22 -8.54
N LEU A 350 35.93 38.26 -8.08
CA LEU A 350 35.78 36.94 -8.70
C LEU A 350 34.35 36.71 -9.17
N ASN A 351 34.18 35.76 -10.10
CA ASN A 351 32.87 35.26 -10.47
C ASN A 351 32.20 34.57 -9.27
N TYR A 352 30.88 34.39 -9.32
CA TYR A 352 30.15 33.80 -8.21
C TYR A 352 29.02 32.88 -8.67
N ILE A 353 28.53 32.09 -7.72
CA ILE A 353 27.43 31.16 -7.91
C ILE A 353 26.41 31.43 -6.81
N CYS A 354 25.20 31.83 -7.21
CA CYS A 354 24.08 31.92 -6.27
C CYS A 354 23.34 30.58 -6.25
N GLU A 355 23.11 30.02 -5.06
CA GLU A 355 22.20 28.90 -4.86
C GLU A 355 20.81 29.41 -4.47
N HIS A 356 19.77 28.81 -5.06
CA HIS A 356 18.36 29.09 -4.78
C HIS A 356 17.63 27.78 -4.49
N ARG A 357 16.63 27.83 -3.60
CA ARG A 357 15.70 26.72 -3.35
C ARG A 357 14.36 26.97 -4.04
N PRO A 358 13.64 25.93 -4.50
CA PRO A 358 12.27 26.06 -4.97
C PRO A 358 11.37 26.66 -3.88
N VAL A 359 10.55 27.65 -4.27
CA VAL A 359 9.53 28.27 -3.40
C VAL A 359 8.14 27.68 -3.61
N ILE A 360 7.96 26.94 -4.70
CA ILE A 360 6.77 26.18 -5.07
C ILE A 360 7.16 24.74 -5.44
N CYS A 361 6.24 23.81 -5.24
CA CYS A 361 6.33 22.48 -5.80
C CYS A 361 5.77 22.42 -7.21
N SER A 362 6.35 21.56 -8.04
CA SER A 362 5.80 21.17 -9.34
C SER A 362 4.40 20.56 -9.23
N LYS A 363 3.67 20.49 -10.34
CA LYS A 363 2.32 19.89 -10.35
C LYS A 363 2.37 18.42 -9.91
N PRO A 364 1.61 18.02 -8.88
CA PRO A 364 1.61 16.65 -8.39
C PRO A 364 0.82 15.74 -9.32
N GLU A 365 1.12 14.44 -9.26
CA GLU A 365 0.27 13.41 -9.84
C GLU A 365 -1.14 13.46 -9.24
N ARG A 366 -2.16 13.31 -10.10
CA ARG A 366 -3.56 13.07 -9.71
C ARG A 366 -4.01 11.71 -10.25
N PRO A 367 -4.31 10.73 -9.38
CA PRO A 367 -4.76 9.40 -9.78
C PRO A 367 -6.02 9.42 -10.64
N ALA A 368 -6.23 8.36 -11.44
CA ALA A 368 -7.52 8.15 -12.09
C ALA A 368 -8.65 7.99 -11.07
N ASN A 369 -9.86 8.40 -11.44
CA ASN A 369 -11.06 8.36 -10.61
C ASN A 369 -10.85 9.00 -9.22
N SER A 370 -10.18 10.16 -9.19
CA SER A 370 -9.93 10.94 -7.98
C SER A 370 -10.17 12.43 -8.18
N THR A 371 -10.40 13.14 -7.07
CA THR A 371 -10.40 14.60 -6.93
C THR A 371 -9.19 15.02 -6.10
N LEU A 372 -8.54 16.09 -6.52
CA LEU A 372 -7.39 16.70 -5.84
C LEU A 372 -7.82 18.07 -5.31
N LEU A 373 -7.79 18.22 -3.99
CA LEU A 373 -8.07 19.47 -3.30
C LEU A 373 -6.73 20.18 -3.04
N MET A 374 -6.54 21.32 -3.71
CA MET A 374 -5.31 22.10 -3.67
C MET A 374 -5.66 23.59 -3.59
N ARG A 375 -5.07 24.29 -2.62
CA ARG A 375 -5.21 25.76 -2.47
C ARG A 375 -3.96 26.53 -2.89
N SER A 376 -2.78 25.92 -2.72
CA SER A 376 -1.48 26.49 -3.05
C SER A 376 -0.47 25.36 -3.27
N THR A 377 0.57 25.64 -4.05
CA THR A 377 1.75 24.77 -4.24
C THR A 377 3.01 25.33 -3.55
N THR A 378 2.90 26.41 -2.76
CA THR A 378 4.04 26.97 -2.02
C THR A 378 4.58 26.00 -0.96
N VAL A 379 5.88 26.06 -0.69
CA VAL A 379 6.53 25.23 0.35
C VAL A 379 5.80 25.36 1.69
N GLY A 380 5.51 24.23 2.32
CA GLY A 380 4.69 24.11 3.53
C GLY A 380 3.18 23.92 3.27
N SER A 381 2.69 24.11 2.04
CA SER A 381 1.28 23.86 1.70
C SER A 381 0.96 22.36 1.63
N THR A 382 -0.21 21.96 2.12
CA THR A 382 -0.73 20.59 2.03
C THR A 382 -1.81 20.48 0.96
N ILE A 383 -1.80 19.36 0.23
CA ILE A 383 -2.82 18.93 -0.73
C ILE A 383 -3.52 17.67 -0.22
N GLU A 384 -4.77 17.48 -0.61
CA GLU A 384 -5.59 16.34 -0.19
C GLU A 384 -6.23 15.62 -1.37
N TYR A 385 -6.27 14.29 -1.31
CA TYR A 385 -6.83 13.40 -2.32
C TYR A 385 -8.12 12.76 -1.84
N GLN A 386 -9.14 12.77 -2.68
CA GLN A 386 -10.40 12.07 -2.46
C GLN A 386 -10.66 11.15 -3.65
N CYS A 387 -10.85 9.85 -3.40
CA CYS A 387 -11.26 8.93 -4.46
C CYS A 387 -12.76 9.11 -4.79
N ASN A 388 -13.14 8.86 -6.04
CA ASN A 388 -14.54 8.85 -6.45
C ASN A 388 -15.32 7.75 -5.70
N PRO A 389 -16.66 7.85 -5.60
CA PRO A 389 -17.50 6.81 -5.00
C PRO A 389 -17.17 5.39 -5.51
N GLY A 390 -17.27 4.40 -4.62
CA GLY A 390 -16.93 3.01 -4.91
C GLY A 390 -15.44 2.69 -5.04
N HIS A 391 -14.54 3.66 -4.83
CA HIS A 391 -13.09 3.46 -4.88
C HIS A 391 -12.47 3.59 -3.49
N LEU A 392 -11.67 2.59 -3.10
CA LEU A 392 -10.85 2.61 -1.90
C LEU A 392 -9.55 3.40 -2.15
N LEU A 393 -9.19 4.29 -1.22
CA LEU A 393 -7.92 5.04 -1.25
C LEU A 393 -6.80 4.18 -0.62
N LEU A 394 -5.73 3.95 -1.37
CA LEU A 394 -4.56 3.18 -0.95
C LEU A 394 -3.31 4.06 -0.96
N GLY A 395 -2.82 4.48 0.21
CA GLY A 395 -1.68 5.39 0.36
C GLY A 395 -2.01 6.62 1.20
N PRO A 396 -1.16 7.67 1.18
CA PRO A 396 -1.40 8.87 1.97
C PRO A 396 -2.54 9.72 1.38
N GLN A 397 -3.53 10.05 2.21
CA GLN A 397 -4.64 10.93 1.83
C GLN A 397 -4.20 12.38 1.60
N SER A 398 -3.13 12.84 2.29
CA SER A 398 -2.61 14.19 2.16
C SER A 398 -1.09 14.18 1.95
N ARG A 399 -0.58 15.19 1.24
CA ARG A 399 0.86 15.37 0.95
C ARG A 399 1.24 16.83 1.13
N THR A 400 2.45 17.11 1.62
CA THR A 400 2.92 18.47 1.91
C THR A 400 4.05 18.86 0.98
N CYS A 401 4.02 20.08 0.44
CA CYS A 401 5.09 20.61 -0.40
C CYS A 401 6.35 20.87 0.42
N LEU A 402 7.43 20.17 0.11
CA LEU A 402 8.72 20.24 0.82
C LEU A 402 9.63 21.31 0.21
N SER A 403 10.61 21.78 0.99
CA SER A 403 11.64 22.73 0.55
C SER A 403 12.61 22.19 -0.53
N THR A 404 12.37 20.98 -1.02
CA THR A 404 13.04 20.35 -2.16
C THR A 404 12.34 20.64 -3.50
N GLY A 405 11.15 21.24 -3.49
CA GLY A 405 10.32 21.45 -4.69
C GLY A 405 9.38 20.28 -5.03
N PHE A 406 9.28 19.27 -4.15
CA PHE A 406 8.43 18.09 -4.34
C PHE A 406 7.46 17.88 -3.18
N PHE A 407 6.33 17.23 -3.46
CA PHE A 407 5.38 16.82 -2.44
C PHE A 407 5.87 15.58 -1.69
N SER A 408 5.66 15.55 -0.37
CA SER A 408 6.01 14.42 0.50
C SER A 408 5.39 13.11 0.04
N GLU A 409 6.10 12.00 0.27
CA GLU A 409 5.61 10.63 0.00
C GLU A 409 5.18 10.42 -1.48
N PHE A 410 4.43 9.36 -1.75
CA PHE A 410 3.91 8.99 -3.08
C PHE A 410 2.43 9.40 -3.23
N ALA A 411 1.92 9.51 -4.46
CA ALA A 411 0.49 9.73 -4.68
C ALA A 411 -0.32 8.46 -4.32
N PRO A 412 -1.50 8.57 -3.67
CA PRO A 412 -2.31 7.41 -3.34
C PRO A 412 -2.90 6.76 -4.61
N LYS A 413 -3.32 5.50 -4.53
CA LYS A 413 -4.02 4.80 -5.60
C LYS A 413 -5.50 4.62 -5.26
N CYS A 414 -6.39 5.08 -6.14
CA CYS A 414 -7.82 4.78 -6.04
C CYS A 414 -8.12 3.45 -6.72
N SER A 415 -8.64 2.47 -5.98
CA SER A 415 -9.01 1.15 -6.50
C SER A 415 -10.53 0.96 -6.43
N TYR A 416 -11.20 0.77 -7.57
CA TYR A 416 -12.60 0.34 -7.57
C TYR A 416 -12.73 -1.00 -6.84
N LEU A 417 -13.79 -1.13 -6.05
CA LEU A 417 -14.06 -2.29 -5.23
C LEU A 417 -15.57 -2.52 -5.18
N GLU A 418 -15.99 -3.78 -5.34
CA GLU A 418 -17.40 -4.18 -5.27
C GLU A 418 -17.57 -5.45 -4.46
N CYS A 419 -18.58 -5.44 -3.59
CA CYS A 419 -18.97 -6.58 -2.77
C CYS A 419 -19.87 -7.55 -3.54
N GLY A 420 -19.87 -8.81 -3.10
CA GLY A 420 -20.81 -9.81 -3.61
C GLY A 420 -22.28 -9.44 -3.34
N PHE A 421 -23.20 -10.10 -4.03
CA PHE A 421 -24.63 -10.00 -3.72
C PHE A 421 -24.87 -10.30 -2.22
N PRO A 422 -25.72 -9.52 -1.52
CA PRO A 422 -26.11 -9.82 -0.15
C PRO A 422 -26.75 -11.21 -0.03
N ALA A 423 -26.56 -11.84 1.14
CA ALA A 423 -27.20 -13.13 1.43
C ALA A 423 -28.72 -12.93 1.59
N ASN A 424 -29.52 -13.83 1.00
CA ASN A 424 -30.96 -13.85 1.24
C ASN A 424 -31.24 -14.38 2.66
N ILE A 425 -32.23 -13.80 3.34
CA ILE A 425 -32.70 -14.23 4.65
C ILE A 425 -34.11 -14.84 4.55
N GLN A 426 -34.41 -15.83 5.39
CA GLN A 426 -35.74 -16.44 5.42
C GLN A 426 -36.75 -15.49 6.08
N ASN A 427 -37.99 -15.44 5.57
CA ASN A 427 -39.07 -14.57 6.05
C ASN A 427 -38.70 -13.08 6.10
N GLY A 428 -37.88 -12.64 5.14
CA GLY A 428 -37.40 -11.27 5.04
C GLY A 428 -36.80 -10.98 3.66
N GLY A 429 -36.12 -9.85 3.56
CA GLY A 429 -35.45 -9.38 2.34
C GLY A 429 -34.44 -8.29 2.65
N TYR A 430 -33.86 -7.69 1.60
CA TYR A 430 -32.99 -6.54 1.71
C TYR A 430 -33.26 -5.52 0.60
N THR A 431 -32.93 -4.26 0.88
CA THR A 431 -32.85 -3.17 -0.08
C THR A 431 -31.44 -2.60 -0.09
N LEU A 432 -30.85 -2.45 -1.28
CA LEU A 432 -29.63 -1.65 -1.46
C LEU A 432 -30.04 -0.17 -1.47
N LEU A 433 -29.63 0.62 -0.48
CA LEU A 433 -30.16 1.99 -0.29
C LEU A 433 -29.90 2.89 -1.51
N ASN A 434 -28.77 2.69 -2.19
CA ASN A 434 -28.39 3.41 -3.41
C ASN A 434 -28.45 2.51 -4.67
N GLY A 435 -28.99 1.28 -4.59
CA GLY A 435 -28.91 0.29 -5.67
C GLY A 435 -27.51 -0.29 -5.94
N THR A 436 -26.46 0.24 -5.33
CA THR A 436 -25.06 -0.12 -5.55
C THR A 436 -24.52 -1.14 -4.54
N ARG A 437 -23.40 -1.78 -4.89
CA ARG A 437 -22.64 -2.71 -4.02
C ARG A 437 -21.15 -2.39 -3.94
N HIS A 438 -20.74 -1.24 -4.47
CA HIS A 438 -19.34 -0.81 -4.42
C HIS A 438 -18.93 -0.43 -3.00
N TYR A 439 -17.64 -0.23 -2.74
CA TYR A 439 -17.13 0.24 -1.45
C TYR A 439 -17.97 1.39 -0.86
N GLN A 440 -18.27 1.32 0.44
CA GLN A 440 -19.17 2.21 1.20
C GLN A 440 -20.65 2.23 0.75
N SER A 441 -21.08 1.32 -0.14
CA SER A 441 -22.52 1.09 -0.35
C SER A 441 -23.14 0.49 0.91
N VAL A 442 -24.36 0.92 1.25
CA VAL A 442 -25.11 0.42 2.41
C VAL A 442 -26.34 -0.33 1.93
N LEU A 443 -26.59 -1.49 2.54
CA LEU A 443 -27.84 -2.23 2.44
C LEU A 443 -28.62 -2.13 3.75
N GLN A 444 -29.92 -2.38 3.66
CA GLN A 444 -30.80 -2.52 4.82
C GLN A 444 -31.64 -3.79 4.66
N TYR A 445 -31.55 -4.70 5.63
CA TYR A 445 -32.41 -5.88 5.76
C TYR A 445 -33.73 -5.52 6.44
N PHE A 446 -34.79 -6.21 6.04
CA PHE A 446 -36.12 -6.11 6.64
C PHE A 446 -36.74 -7.51 6.79
N CYS A 447 -37.65 -7.67 7.75
CA CYS A 447 -38.44 -8.88 7.91
C CYS A 447 -39.84 -8.70 7.33
N GLN A 448 -40.50 -9.80 6.98
CA GLN A 448 -41.90 -9.82 6.60
C GLN A 448 -42.80 -9.63 7.82
N ASP A 449 -44.08 -9.33 7.58
CA ASP A 449 -45.08 -9.16 8.66
C ASP A 449 -45.12 -10.37 9.60
N ALA A 450 -45.34 -10.11 10.90
CA ALA A 450 -45.26 -11.09 11.99
C ALA A 450 -43.86 -11.71 12.25
N TYR A 451 -42.78 -11.10 11.76
CA TYR A 451 -41.40 -11.44 12.13
C TYR A 451 -40.63 -10.23 12.67
N VAL A 452 -39.67 -10.47 13.57
CA VAL A 452 -38.80 -9.46 14.18
C VAL A 452 -37.36 -9.68 13.72
N LEU A 453 -36.69 -8.60 13.32
CA LEU A 453 -35.30 -8.64 12.88
C LEU A 453 -34.36 -8.75 14.08
N VAL A 454 -33.52 -9.80 14.08
CA VAL A 454 -32.51 -10.05 15.11
C VAL A 454 -31.12 -10.00 14.48
N GLY A 455 -30.38 -8.92 14.78
CA GLY A 455 -29.06 -8.61 14.24
C GLY A 455 -28.95 -7.13 13.87
N ARG A 456 -27.93 -6.75 13.07
CA ARG A 456 -27.90 -5.43 12.45
C ARG A 456 -28.76 -5.46 11.19
N ALA A 457 -29.68 -4.51 11.07
CA ALA A 457 -30.45 -4.31 9.84
C ALA A 457 -29.56 -3.76 8.73
N GLU A 458 -28.66 -2.84 9.05
CA GLU A 458 -27.77 -2.19 8.07
C GLU A 458 -26.38 -2.82 8.06
N LEU A 459 -25.86 -3.07 6.86
CA LEU A 459 -24.48 -3.50 6.60
C LEU A 459 -23.88 -2.63 5.49
N MET A 460 -22.58 -2.40 5.55
CA MET A 460 -21.81 -1.60 4.60
C MET A 460 -20.81 -2.49 3.83
N CYS A 461 -20.59 -2.20 2.55
CA CYS A 461 -19.53 -2.85 1.77
C CYS A 461 -18.15 -2.32 2.18
N ASP A 462 -17.35 -3.18 2.79
CA ASP A 462 -16.05 -2.85 3.39
C ASP A 462 -14.86 -3.12 2.46
N ALA A 463 -13.67 -2.69 2.86
CA ALA A 463 -12.42 -2.77 2.12
C ALA A 463 -11.96 -4.21 1.79
N ASP A 464 -12.49 -5.23 2.47
CA ASP A 464 -12.19 -6.64 2.23
C ASP A 464 -13.06 -7.29 1.11
N ARG A 465 -13.94 -6.50 0.47
CA ARG A 465 -14.94 -6.92 -0.54
C ARG A 465 -16.11 -7.73 0.02
N LYS A 466 -16.39 -7.62 1.32
CA LYS A 466 -17.57 -8.19 1.97
C LYS A 466 -18.41 -7.11 2.63
N TRP A 467 -19.64 -7.50 2.96
CA TRP A 467 -20.47 -6.73 3.87
C TRP A 467 -19.88 -6.84 5.28
N ASP A 468 -19.85 -5.75 6.02
CA ASP A 468 -19.13 -5.58 7.30
C ASP A 468 -19.65 -6.43 8.48
N GLY A 469 -20.52 -7.41 8.22
CA GLY A 469 -20.99 -8.38 9.21
C GLY A 469 -21.86 -9.49 8.62
N PRO A 470 -22.32 -10.42 9.47
CA PRO A 470 -23.23 -11.48 9.04
C PRO A 470 -24.64 -10.92 8.75
N PRO A 471 -25.41 -11.58 7.86
CA PRO A 471 -26.82 -11.24 7.67
C PRO A 471 -27.62 -11.47 8.97
N PRO A 472 -28.62 -10.63 9.28
CA PRO A 472 -29.51 -10.84 10.41
C PRO A 472 -30.47 -12.01 10.14
N ARG A 473 -31.25 -12.40 11.15
CA ARG A 473 -32.35 -13.38 11.01
C ARG A 473 -33.70 -12.77 11.35
N CYS A 474 -34.75 -13.34 10.81
CA CYS A 474 -36.14 -13.00 11.13
C CYS A 474 -36.74 -14.07 12.03
N ASP A 475 -36.83 -13.78 13.33
CA ASP A 475 -37.47 -14.67 14.30
C ASP A 475 -38.98 -14.36 14.34
N PRO A 476 -39.88 -15.36 14.49
CA PRO A 476 -41.32 -15.10 14.58
C PRO A 476 -41.65 -14.15 15.73
N LEU A 477 -42.58 -13.22 15.51
CA LEU A 477 -43.18 -12.45 16.59
C LEU A 477 -44.01 -13.41 17.46
N LEU A 478 -43.75 -13.41 18.77
CA LEU A 478 -44.42 -14.27 19.74
C LEU A 478 -45.00 -13.41 20.86
N CYS A 479 -46.29 -13.56 21.14
CA CYS A 479 -46.85 -13.09 22.39
C CYS A 479 -46.19 -13.80 23.58
N HIS A 480 -46.12 -13.13 24.73
CA HIS A 480 -45.71 -13.79 25.96
C HIS A 480 -46.62 -15.00 26.24
N ASN A 481 -46.09 -16.04 26.90
CA ASN A 481 -46.91 -17.18 27.31
C ASN A 481 -48.13 -16.69 28.13
N PRO A 482 -49.34 -17.21 27.87
CA PRO A 482 -50.53 -16.77 28.59
C PRO A 482 -50.37 -17.16 30.08
N PRO A 483 -50.55 -16.21 31.01
CA PRO A 483 -50.33 -16.47 32.42
C PRO A 483 -51.34 -17.48 32.98
N SER A 484 -50.88 -18.40 33.82
CA SER A 484 -51.77 -19.30 34.55
C SER A 484 -52.62 -18.54 35.57
N ILE A 485 -53.87 -18.97 35.76
CA ILE A 485 -54.82 -18.36 36.69
C ILE A 485 -55.11 -19.32 37.86
N PRO A 486 -55.30 -18.81 39.11
CA PRO A 486 -55.64 -19.67 40.24
C PRO A 486 -57.05 -20.28 40.10
N ASN A 487 -57.19 -21.57 40.43
CA ASN A 487 -58.45 -22.33 40.32
C ASN A 487 -59.02 -22.36 38.89
N GLY A 488 -58.13 -22.42 37.89
CA GLY A 488 -58.47 -22.53 36.49
C GLY A 488 -57.29 -23.03 35.67
N ASN A 489 -57.57 -23.45 34.44
CA ASN A 489 -56.55 -23.85 33.48
C ASN A 489 -56.60 -22.93 32.24
N VAL A 490 -55.55 -23.03 31.42
CA VAL A 490 -55.46 -22.36 30.12
C VAL A 490 -55.05 -23.38 29.07
N THR A 491 -55.75 -23.38 27.95
CA THR A 491 -55.46 -24.20 26.77
C THR A 491 -55.26 -23.28 25.57
N VAL A 492 -54.10 -23.39 24.94
CA VAL A 492 -53.74 -22.61 23.75
C VAL A 492 -54.05 -23.45 22.51
N THR A 493 -54.61 -22.86 21.46
CA THR A 493 -54.98 -23.60 20.23
C THR A 493 -53.81 -24.22 19.48
N VAL A 494 -52.59 -23.71 19.69
CA VAL A 494 -51.33 -24.24 19.14
C VAL A 494 -50.21 -24.13 20.19
N ASN A 495 -49.17 -24.94 20.03
CA ASN A 495 -48.00 -24.98 20.95
C ASN A 495 -47.07 -23.75 20.85
N THR A 496 -47.45 -22.72 20.09
CA THR A 496 -46.70 -21.46 19.89
C THR A 496 -47.65 -20.28 20.04
N THR A 497 -47.12 -19.11 20.38
CA THR A 497 -47.89 -17.89 20.66
C THR A 497 -47.77 -16.85 19.55
N VAL A 498 -47.84 -17.27 18.28
CA VAL A 498 -47.78 -16.36 17.12
C VAL A 498 -49.08 -15.53 16.98
N PRO A 499 -49.05 -14.35 16.33
CA PRO A 499 -50.26 -13.58 16.01
C PRO A 499 -51.38 -14.44 15.40
N GLY A 500 -52.61 -14.26 15.88
CA GLY A 500 -53.78 -15.08 15.56
C GLY A 500 -54.00 -16.29 16.47
N THR A 501 -53.04 -16.66 17.33
CA THR A 501 -53.21 -17.72 18.33
C THR A 501 -54.24 -17.32 19.39
N THR A 502 -55.12 -18.24 19.80
CA THR A 502 -56.06 -18.03 20.90
C THR A 502 -55.71 -18.84 22.14
N ALA A 503 -55.82 -18.23 23.31
CA ALA A 503 -55.77 -18.90 24.61
C ALA A 503 -57.17 -18.90 25.22
N GLN A 504 -57.74 -20.10 25.39
CA GLN A 504 -59.01 -20.31 26.08
C GLN A 504 -58.72 -20.68 27.54
N TYR A 505 -59.36 -19.97 28.46
CA TYR A 505 -59.33 -20.27 29.89
C TYR A 505 -60.56 -21.07 30.28
N ALA A 506 -60.45 -21.90 31.32
CA ALA A 506 -61.61 -22.47 31.99
C ALA A 506 -61.39 -22.51 33.51
N CYS A 507 -62.45 -22.22 34.27
CA CYS A 507 -62.39 -22.29 35.73
C CYS A 507 -62.64 -23.72 36.21
N GLU A 508 -62.00 -24.08 37.33
CA GLU A 508 -62.22 -25.36 38.00
C GLU A 508 -63.65 -25.47 38.56
N ASN A 509 -64.05 -26.71 38.85
CA ASN A 509 -65.38 -26.97 39.40
C ASN A 509 -65.62 -26.16 40.70
N ASN A 510 -66.80 -25.53 40.77
CA ASN A 510 -67.24 -24.59 41.80
C ASN A 510 -66.66 -23.17 41.72
N PHE A 511 -66.00 -22.79 40.62
CA PHE A 511 -65.63 -21.41 40.33
C PHE A 511 -66.35 -20.91 39.06
N LYS A 512 -66.69 -19.61 39.05
CA LYS A 512 -67.22 -18.90 37.89
C LYS A 512 -66.14 -17.97 37.32
N MET A 513 -66.17 -17.78 36.00
CA MET A 513 -65.24 -16.91 35.30
C MET A 513 -65.71 -15.45 35.33
N ILE A 514 -64.76 -14.53 35.53
CA ILE A 514 -64.97 -13.08 35.47
C ILE A 514 -63.88 -12.49 34.54
N GLY A 515 -64.26 -12.10 33.33
CA GLY A 515 -63.37 -11.64 32.26
C GLY A 515 -63.67 -12.37 30.94
N ASP A 516 -62.79 -12.20 29.95
CA ASP A 516 -62.93 -12.86 28.65
C ASP A 516 -62.47 -14.32 28.72
N GLU A 517 -63.30 -15.24 28.20
CA GLU A 517 -62.97 -16.68 28.16
C GLU A 517 -61.84 -16.99 27.17
N ILE A 518 -61.81 -16.27 26.04
CA ILE A 518 -60.86 -16.47 24.95
C ILE A 518 -60.15 -15.13 24.69
N ILE A 519 -58.83 -15.14 24.76
CA ILE A 519 -57.98 -14.01 24.38
C ILE A 519 -57.14 -14.38 23.16
N THR A 520 -56.88 -13.42 22.28
CA THR A 520 -56.15 -13.65 21.02
C THR A 520 -54.81 -12.91 21.03
N CYS A 521 -53.76 -13.51 20.51
CA CYS A 521 -52.48 -12.86 20.26
C CYS A 521 -52.63 -11.94 19.04
N ASP A 522 -52.41 -10.64 19.21
CA ASP A 522 -52.52 -9.65 18.14
C ASP A 522 -51.21 -9.51 17.32
N SER A 523 -51.27 -8.71 16.26
CA SER A 523 -50.11 -8.43 15.39
C SER A 523 -49.02 -7.57 16.04
N THR A 524 -49.24 -7.06 17.26
CA THR A 524 -48.25 -6.29 18.03
C THR A 524 -47.48 -7.15 19.03
N GLY A 525 -47.82 -8.45 19.15
CA GLY A 525 -47.19 -9.37 20.09
C GLY A 525 -47.77 -9.27 21.52
N PHE A 526 -48.98 -8.72 21.66
CA PHE A 526 -49.71 -8.68 22.92
C PHE A 526 -51.02 -9.45 22.83
N TRP A 527 -51.58 -9.84 23.98
CA TRP A 527 -52.91 -10.43 24.02
C TRP A 527 -53.98 -9.34 24.02
N THR A 528 -55.08 -9.55 23.29
CA THR A 528 -56.18 -8.58 23.11
C THR A 528 -56.79 -8.07 24.41
N SER A 529 -56.72 -8.84 25.49
CA SER A 529 -57.21 -8.45 26.82
C SER A 529 -56.46 -9.20 27.94
N LYS A 530 -56.75 -8.80 29.19
CA LYS A 530 -56.15 -9.38 30.40
C LYS A 530 -56.75 -10.75 30.71
N PRO A 531 -55.99 -11.68 31.34
CA PRO A 531 -56.53 -12.98 31.73
C PRO A 531 -57.75 -12.86 32.67
N PRO A 532 -58.75 -13.74 32.53
CA PRO A 532 -59.92 -13.73 33.41
C PRO A 532 -59.56 -14.21 34.83
N THR A 533 -60.46 -13.98 35.77
CA THR A 533 -60.33 -14.44 37.17
C THR A 533 -61.41 -15.47 37.50
N CYS A 534 -61.03 -16.50 38.26
CA CYS A 534 -61.95 -17.54 38.71
C CYS A 534 -62.37 -17.27 40.16
N GLU A 535 -63.61 -16.79 40.35
CA GLU A 535 -64.19 -16.52 41.66
C GLU A 535 -65.05 -17.70 42.14
N LEU A 536 -65.09 -17.96 43.44
CA LEU A 536 -65.90 -19.06 43.99
C LEU A 536 -67.39 -18.84 43.66
N ASP A 537 -68.00 -19.81 42.98
CA ASP A 537 -69.42 -19.86 42.68
C ASP A 537 -70.20 -20.25 43.95
N LYS A 538 -70.44 -19.23 44.78
CA LYS A 538 -71.16 -19.34 46.06
C LYS A 538 -72.57 -19.91 45.88
N GLU A 539 -73.19 -19.71 44.72
CA GLU A 539 -74.56 -20.16 44.42
C GLU A 539 -74.58 -21.65 44.09
N LYS A 540 -73.65 -22.12 43.24
CA LYS A 540 -73.44 -23.55 42.97
C LYS A 540 -73.01 -24.31 44.23
N LEU A 541 -72.17 -23.70 45.08
CA LEU A 541 -71.74 -24.28 46.35
C LEU A 541 -72.87 -24.31 47.41
N TYR A 542 -73.77 -23.33 47.40
CA TYR A 542 -74.98 -23.30 48.21
C TYR A 542 -75.97 -24.39 47.77
N ASN A 543 -76.24 -24.48 46.46
CA ASN A 543 -77.16 -25.46 45.89
C ASN A 543 -76.66 -26.91 46.09
N ALA A 544 -75.36 -27.18 45.90
CA ALA A 544 -74.75 -28.47 46.22
C ALA A 544 -74.88 -28.81 47.73
N ARG A 545 -74.77 -27.81 48.61
CA ARG A 545 -75.05 -28.00 50.06
C ARG A 545 -76.50 -28.35 50.31
N VAL A 546 -77.46 -27.70 49.65
CA VAL A 546 -78.90 -27.97 49.75
C VAL A 546 -79.23 -29.40 49.29
N GLU A 547 -78.73 -29.84 48.13
CA GLU A 547 -78.92 -31.22 47.66
C GLU A 547 -78.28 -32.25 48.60
N SER A 548 -77.07 -32.00 49.11
CA SER A 548 -76.41 -32.89 50.09
C SER A 548 -77.19 -33.01 51.41
N LYS A 549 -77.96 -31.98 51.77
CA LYS A 549 -78.84 -31.95 52.95
C LYS A 549 -80.13 -32.71 52.66
N HIS A 550 -80.68 -32.58 51.45
CA HIS A 550 -81.86 -33.33 51.02
C HIS A 550 -81.58 -34.84 50.91
N LYS A 551 -80.41 -35.23 50.38
CA LYS A 551 -79.97 -36.64 50.29
C LYS A 551 -79.72 -37.27 51.68
N ARG A 552 -79.21 -36.50 52.64
CA ARG A 552 -79.09 -36.94 54.06
C ARG A 552 -80.45 -37.13 54.72
N ASN A 553 -81.39 -36.21 54.54
CA ASN A 553 -82.74 -36.37 55.10
C ASN A 553 -83.46 -37.60 54.51
N ARG A 554 -83.31 -37.87 53.20
CA ARG A 554 -83.89 -39.06 52.53
C ARG A 554 -83.32 -40.38 53.07
N ALA A 555 -82.05 -40.41 53.49
CA ALA A 555 -81.42 -41.59 54.08
C ALA A 555 -81.88 -41.87 55.54
N SER A 556 -82.37 -40.87 56.27
CA SER A 556 -82.83 -41.03 57.66
C SER A 556 -84.26 -41.55 57.83
N ILE A 557 -85.08 -41.44 56.78
CA ILE A 557 -86.52 -41.80 56.80
C ILE A 557 -86.78 -43.20 56.21
N ALA A 558 -85.84 -43.75 55.44
CA ALA A 558 -85.97 -45.07 54.78
C ALA A 558 -85.64 -46.28 55.69
N ALA A 559 -85.54 -46.10 57.02
CA ALA A 559 -85.01 -47.11 57.93
C ALA A 559 -85.83 -47.28 59.23
N ARG A 560 -87.12 -47.68 59.12
CA ARG A 560 -87.89 -48.39 60.17
C ARG A 560 -89.27 -48.86 59.63
N LEU A 561 -89.60 -50.14 59.87
CA LEU A 561 -90.82 -50.88 59.47
C LEU A 561 -90.98 -51.11 57.94
N ASN A 562 -91.24 -52.30 57.40
CA ASN A 562 -91.25 -53.70 57.86
C ASN A 562 -90.72 -54.54 56.66
N MET A 563 -89.79 -55.49 56.77
CA MET A 563 -89.84 -56.77 57.50
C MET A 563 -91.05 -57.64 57.08
N GLY A 564 -90.89 -58.40 56.00
CA GLY A 564 -91.87 -59.37 55.50
C GLY A 564 -91.55 -59.85 54.08
N GLY A 565 -90.62 -60.81 53.93
CA GLY A 565 -90.22 -61.30 52.60
C GLY A 565 -88.82 -61.94 52.51
N ILE A 566 -88.39 -62.68 53.53
CA ILE A 566 -87.19 -63.53 53.45
C ILE A 566 -87.63 -64.91 52.91
N ILE A 567 -86.73 -65.61 52.21
CA ILE A 567 -86.90 -66.93 51.54
C ILE A 567 -87.50 -66.84 50.12
N ALA A 568 -86.64 -66.54 49.11
CA ALA A 568 -86.85 -66.97 47.70
C ALA A 568 -85.63 -66.78 46.74
N LEU A 569 -84.50 -66.20 47.16
CA LEU A 569 -83.36 -65.87 46.25
C LEU A 569 -82.01 -66.50 46.64
N GLY A 570 -82.04 -67.72 47.21
CA GLY A 570 -80.83 -68.46 47.59
C GLY A 570 -80.19 -69.33 46.49
N ILE A 571 -80.83 -69.50 45.32
CA ILE A 571 -80.51 -70.60 44.39
C ILE A 571 -80.12 -70.14 42.97
N PHE A 572 -80.35 -68.88 42.59
CA PHE A 572 -80.04 -68.40 41.22
C PHE A 572 -78.69 -67.69 41.03
N GLY A 573 -78.01 -67.25 42.11
CA GLY A 573 -76.71 -66.58 42.02
C GLY A 573 -75.52 -67.54 41.76
N GLY A 574 -75.60 -68.78 42.25
CA GLY A 574 -74.51 -69.76 42.13
C GLY A 574 -74.33 -70.31 40.71
N PHE A 575 -75.42 -70.49 39.96
CA PHE A 575 -75.39 -71.08 38.62
C PHE A 575 -74.74 -70.16 37.57
N VAL A 576 -74.92 -68.85 37.69
CA VAL A 576 -74.30 -67.88 36.76
C VAL A 576 -72.80 -67.73 37.03
N PHE A 577 -72.35 -67.81 38.30
CA PHE A 577 -70.93 -67.72 38.65
C PHE A 577 -70.14 -68.99 38.27
N LEU A 578 -70.74 -70.18 38.44
CA LEU A 578 -70.13 -71.44 38.00
C LEU A 578 -69.98 -71.55 36.48
N ALA A 579 -70.95 -71.07 35.71
CA ALA A 579 -70.90 -71.11 34.24
C ALA A 579 -69.70 -70.31 33.69
N VAL A 580 -69.42 -69.12 34.24
CA VAL A 580 -68.30 -68.26 33.80
C VAL A 580 -66.93 -68.88 34.13
N ILE A 581 -66.78 -69.49 35.31
CA ILE A 581 -65.52 -70.15 35.69
C ILE A 581 -65.24 -71.39 34.83
N ILE A 582 -66.26 -72.20 34.52
CA ILE A 582 -66.10 -73.38 33.64
C ILE A 582 -65.67 -72.94 32.22
N SER A 583 -66.22 -71.84 31.69
CA SER A 583 -65.80 -71.31 30.38
C SER A 583 -64.34 -70.84 30.33
N ILE A 584 -63.82 -70.24 31.41
CA ILE A 584 -62.42 -69.79 31.50
C ILE A 584 -61.46 -70.98 31.58
N VAL A 585 -61.81 -72.04 32.31
CA VAL A 585 -60.97 -73.25 32.42
C VAL A 585 -60.87 -74.00 31.09
N VAL A 586 -61.97 -74.10 30.32
CA VAL A 586 -61.96 -74.77 29.00
C VAL A 586 -61.09 -74.04 27.96
N ILE A 587 -61.01 -72.70 28.03
CA ILE A 587 -60.17 -71.90 27.11
C ILE A 587 -58.66 -72.03 27.44
N ILE A 588 -58.31 -72.21 28.72
CA ILE A 588 -56.90 -72.37 29.14
C ILE A 588 -56.39 -73.81 28.90
N VAL A 589 -57.22 -74.83 29.15
CA VAL A 589 -56.80 -76.24 29.01
C VAL A 589 -56.67 -76.68 27.54
N ARG A 590 -57.33 -76.01 26.58
CA ARG A 590 -57.25 -76.36 25.14
C ARG A 590 -56.11 -75.67 24.37
N ARG A 591 -55.20 -74.96 25.05
CA ARG A 591 -54.02 -74.32 24.45
C ARG A 591 -52.70 -74.68 25.16
N ASN A 592 -52.62 -75.86 25.80
CA ASN A 592 -51.35 -76.38 26.29
C ASN A 592 -51.27 -77.93 26.29
N SER A 593 -51.55 -78.54 25.13
CA SER A 593 -51.19 -79.93 24.85
C SER A 593 -51.00 -80.12 23.33
N ASN A 594 -49.79 -79.82 22.86
CA ASN A 594 -48.97 -80.71 22.02
C ASN A 594 -47.73 -79.94 21.54
N SER A 595 -46.57 -80.35 22.06
CA SER A 595 -45.23 -79.98 21.59
C SER A 595 -44.75 -80.93 20.50
N GLN A 596 -43.60 -80.60 19.88
CA GLN A 596 -42.90 -81.30 18.78
C GLN A 596 -43.55 -80.99 17.41
N ASP A 597 -42.79 -80.67 16.36
CA ASP A 597 -41.42 -81.13 16.03
C ASP A 597 -40.29 -80.09 16.09
N SER A 598 -39.08 -80.59 15.78
CA SER A 598 -37.77 -80.02 16.08
C SER A 598 -36.89 -79.75 14.85
N LEU A 599 -35.94 -78.82 15.01
CA LEU A 599 -34.62 -78.73 14.34
C LEU A 599 -34.58 -78.50 12.81
N GLU A 600 -34.04 -77.34 12.38
CA GLU A 600 -32.72 -77.26 11.72
C GLU A 600 -32.28 -75.80 11.44
N SER A 601 -30.99 -75.64 11.11
CA SER A 601 -30.32 -74.41 10.63
C SER A 601 -30.06 -73.27 11.65
N LEU A 602 -28.95 -73.40 12.38
CA LEU A 602 -28.08 -72.24 12.65
C LEU A 602 -26.62 -72.66 12.45
N SER A 603 -25.94 -72.10 11.46
CA SER A 603 -24.49 -72.17 11.32
C SER A 603 -23.96 -70.95 10.55
N THR A 604 -22.71 -70.57 10.86
CA THR A 604 -21.92 -69.45 10.29
C THR A 604 -21.99 -68.14 11.07
N TYR A 605 -20.91 -67.67 11.71
CA TYR A 605 -19.66 -68.36 12.10
C TYR A 605 -19.00 -67.52 13.22
N ASP A 606 -18.21 -68.15 14.08
CA ASP A 606 -17.18 -67.46 14.88
C ASP A 606 -15.84 -68.21 14.73
N SER A 607 -14.75 -67.50 15.02
CA SER A 607 -13.46 -68.00 15.50
C SER A 607 -12.29 -68.26 14.52
N GLN A 608 -11.10 -68.05 15.11
CA GLN A 608 -9.74 -68.49 14.76
C GLN A 608 -8.88 -67.69 13.77
N GLY A 609 -7.56 -67.68 14.07
CA GLY A 609 -6.52 -67.53 13.03
C GLY A 609 -5.32 -66.60 13.30
N SER A 610 -4.66 -66.66 14.45
CA SER A 610 -3.46 -65.82 14.72
C SER A 610 -2.15 -66.40 14.13
N ARG A 611 -1.33 -65.52 13.52
CA ARG A 611 0.16 -65.31 13.68
C ARG A 611 0.73 -64.62 12.41
N GLU A 612 1.78 -63.78 12.41
CA GLU A 612 2.83 -63.49 13.41
C GLU A 612 3.55 -62.15 13.12
N LYS A 613 4.26 -61.57 14.13
CA LYS A 613 5.43 -60.63 14.03
C LYS A 613 5.18 -59.20 13.45
N LEU A 614 5.92 -58.11 13.80
CA LEU A 614 6.96 -57.84 14.82
C LEU A 614 7.12 -56.31 15.06
N TYR A 615 7.19 -55.87 16.33
CA TYR A 615 7.98 -54.74 16.90
C TYR A 615 7.90 -53.25 16.43
N ASN A 616 7.86 -52.37 17.45
CA ASN A 616 8.47 -51.01 17.53
C ASN A 616 7.90 -49.82 16.71
N ARG A 617 8.03 -48.52 17.09
CA ARG A 617 8.36 -47.84 18.38
C ARG A 617 8.21 -46.31 18.23
N GLN A 618 7.68 -45.63 19.27
CA GLN A 618 7.89 -44.22 19.68
C GLN A 618 7.53 -43.00 18.78
N GLN A 619 6.91 -42.02 19.47
CA GLN A 619 7.21 -40.56 19.46
C GLN A 619 6.77 -39.69 18.26
N TYR A 620 6.47 -38.38 18.39
CA TYR A 620 6.54 -37.45 19.54
C TYR A 620 5.26 -36.54 19.64
N TRP A 621 5.28 -35.53 20.50
CA TRP A 621 4.16 -34.88 21.20
C TRP A 621 3.32 -33.78 20.46
N PRO A 622 2.08 -33.45 20.94
CA PRO A 622 1.26 -32.26 20.58
C PRO A 622 1.54 -31.13 21.63
N PRO A 623 0.58 -30.39 22.28
CA PRO A 623 -0.68 -29.69 21.89
C PRO A 623 -0.52 -28.14 22.04
N GLY A 624 -1.52 -27.24 22.06
CA GLY A 624 -2.95 -27.30 21.72
C GLY A 624 -3.92 -26.68 22.77
N HIS A 625 -4.74 -25.68 22.36
CA HIS A 625 -6.01 -25.22 22.98
C HIS A 625 -6.00 -24.36 24.29
N PRO A 626 -7.13 -23.68 24.68
CA PRO A 626 -7.09 -22.26 25.12
C PRO A 626 -7.76 -21.92 26.49
N GLY A 627 -7.83 -20.64 26.87
CA GLY A 627 -8.85 -20.13 27.83
C GLY A 627 -8.70 -18.69 28.40
N ASN A 628 -9.74 -17.85 28.17
CA ASN A 628 -10.31 -16.77 29.01
C ASN A 628 -9.58 -15.41 29.31
N LEU A 629 -10.09 -14.34 28.64
CA LEU A 629 -10.74 -13.12 29.18
C LEU A 629 -10.30 -12.45 30.51
N HIS A 630 -9.76 -11.21 30.44
CA HIS A 630 -10.36 -9.94 30.98
C HIS A 630 -9.50 -8.68 30.60
N PRO A 631 -9.94 -7.40 30.83
CA PRO A 631 -9.59 -6.25 29.99
C PRO A 631 -8.52 -5.27 30.56
N PRO A 632 -8.05 -4.26 29.77
CA PRO A 632 -7.02 -3.31 30.20
C PRO A 632 -7.58 -2.03 30.87
N PRO A 633 -6.80 -1.37 31.76
CA PRO A 633 -7.15 -0.08 32.35
C PRO A 633 -6.57 1.14 31.61
N VAL A 634 -7.05 2.32 32.00
CA VAL A 634 -6.87 3.64 31.37
C VAL A 634 -5.68 4.44 31.96
N LEU A 635 -5.04 5.28 31.14
CA LEU A 635 -4.06 6.30 31.53
C LEU A 635 -4.73 7.66 31.83
N PRO A 636 -4.32 8.40 32.88
CA PRO A 636 -4.65 9.81 33.05
C PRO A 636 -3.42 10.76 32.93
N GLN A 637 -3.69 12.02 32.54
CA GLN A 637 -2.74 13.14 32.45
C GLN A 637 -2.71 13.97 33.76
N ARG A 638 -1.60 14.70 34.06
CA ARG A 638 -1.58 16.18 34.26
C ARG A 638 -0.27 16.81 34.81
N LEU A 639 0.08 17.97 34.21
CA LEU A 639 0.52 19.29 34.73
C LEU A 639 1.56 19.48 35.88
N GLU A 640 2.49 20.43 35.63
CA GLU A 640 3.10 21.55 36.45
C GLU A 640 3.03 21.49 38.01
N ASP A 641 4.00 21.98 38.83
CA ASP A 641 4.93 23.15 38.70
C ASP A 641 6.19 23.09 39.66
N HIS A 642 7.05 24.11 39.61
CA HIS A 642 8.31 24.54 40.33
C HIS A 642 8.45 24.41 41.90
N PRO A 643 9.59 24.81 42.58
CA PRO A 643 11.04 24.95 42.25
C PRO A 643 12.07 24.52 43.37
N GLU A 644 13.37 24.83 43.18
CA GLU A 644 14.50 24.92 44.19
C GLU A 644 15.07 23.60 44.81
N GLN A 645 16.34 23.47 45.28
CA GLN A 645 17.45 24.42 45.56
C GLN A 645 18.87 23.77 45.46
N ARG A 646 19.94 24.59 45.52
CA ARG A 646 21.40 24.27 45.40
C ARG A 646 22.01 23.28 46.42
N LYS A 647 23.12 22.62 46.03
CA LYS A 647 24.40 22.68 46.78
C LYS A 647 25.65 22.24 45.99
N ASP A 648 26.73 23.03 46.11
CA ASP A 648 28.09 22.75 45.61
C ASP A 648 28.82 21.65 46.41
N ARG A 649 29.78 20.95 45.77
CA ARG A 649 31.21 21.06 46.15
C ARG A 649 32.20 20.51 45.10
N THR A 650 33.38 21.12 45.06
CA THR A 650 34.59 20.80 44.28
C THR A 650 35.40 19.62 44.85
N ASP A 651 36.22 18.92 44.05
CA ASP A 651 37.67 19.23 43.94
C ASP A 651 38.50 18.40 42.93
N ARG A 652 39.76 18.81 42.73
CA ARG A 652 40.72 18.40 41.67
C ARG A 652 41.65 17.25 42.07
N HIS A 653 42.14 16.44 41.11
CA HIS A 653 43.54 16.51 40.58
C HIS A 653 44.07 15.26 39.81
N ARG A 654 44.86 15.56 38.75
CA ARG A 654 46.09 14.90 38.24
C ARG A 654 46.09 13.60 37.40
N ASP A 655 46.51 13.78 36.14
CA ASP A 655 47.32 12.90 35.27
C ASP A 655 48.73 12.55 35.89
N PRO A 656 49.67 11.79 35.26
CA PRO A 656 49.71 11.34 33.85
C PRO A 656 50.36 9.97 33.48
N SER A 657 50.32 9.70 32.16
CA SER A 657 51.36 9.05 31.31
C SER A 657 51.59 7.52 31.31
N ALA A 658 51.56 6.96 30.09
CA ALA A 658 52.57 6.00 29.59
C ALA A 658 52.56 5.96 28.04
N SER A 659 53.73 5.79 27.42
CA SER A 659 53.92 5.79 25.95
C SER A 659 55.13 4.94 25.54
N ALA A 660 54.96 3.95 24.67
CA ALA A 660 56.01 3.12 24.04
C ALA A 660 55.37 2.01 23.16
N GLN A 661 56.01 1.38 22.17
CA GLN A 661 57.01 1.84 21.19
C GLN A 661 57.10 0.80 20.03
N TYR A 662 57.83 1.14 18.97
CA TYR A 662 58.20 0.28 17.83
C TYR A 662 58.84 -1.06 18.20
N HIS A 663 58.69 -2.08 17.35
CA HIS A 663 59.79 -3.02 17.08
C HIS A 663 59.92 -3.39 15.60
N LYS A 664 61.18 -3.53 15.17
CA LYS A 664 61.64 -3.79 13.79
C LYS A 664 62.51 -5.04 13.84
N HIS A 665 62.35 -5.98 12.91
CA HIS A 665 63.25 -7.11 12.77
C HIS A 665 63.78 -7.26 11.34
N GLN A 666 65.08 -7.53 11.26
CA GLN A 666 65.86 -7.73 10.05
C GLN A 666 66.91 -8.80 10.38
N LYS A 667 67.09 -9.80 9.50
CA LYS A 667 68.19 -10.79 9.57
C LYS A 667 68.62 -11.19 8.17
N HIS A 668 69.81 -11.78 8.08
CA HIS A 668 70.76 -11.63 6.96
C HIS A 668 71.21 -12.96 6.33
N HIS A 669 71.72 -12.86 5.10
CA HIS A 669 72.70 -13.72 4.40
C HIS A 669 72.33 -15.12 3.85
N GLY A 670 72.68 -15.31 2.58
CA GLY A 670 72.87 -16.56 1.83
C GLY A 670 73.41 -16.22 0.42
N ASN A 671 74.48 -16.88 -0.04
CA ASN A 671 75.34 -16.41 -1.15
C ASN A 671 75.19 -17.20 -2.48
N HIS A 672 75.67 -16.57 -3.57
CA HIS A 672 76.29 -17.13 -4.80
C HIS A 672 75.50 -17.42 -6.11
N ARG A 673 76.03 -16.74 -7.16
CA ARG A 673 76.42 -17.19 -8.52
C ARG A 673 75.53 -16.96 -9.76
N GLU A 674 75.92 -15.91 -10.50
CA GLU A 674 76.33 -15.90 -11.92
C GLU A 674 75.51 -16.68 -12.97
N SER A 675 74.79 -15.94 -13.82
CA SER A 675 75.00 -15.96 -15.27
C SER A 675 74.50 -14.66 -15.93
N ASP A 676 75.24 -14.16 -16.92
CA ASP A 676 74.97 -12.89 -17.62
C ASP A 676 73.83 -12.98 -18.66
N VAL A 677 73.18 -11.84 -18.94
CA VAL A 677 73.08 -11.16 -20.26
C VAL A 677 72.02 -10.03 -20.20
N SER A 678 72.50 -8.78 -20.16
CA SER A 678 72.21 -7.66 -21.08
C SER A 678 70.84 -7.60 -21.82
N LEU A 679 70.12 -6.47 -21.97
CA LEU A 679 70.39 -5.03 -21.74
C LEU A 679 69.05 -4.23 -21.67
N GLU A 680 69.06 -3.12 -20.92
CA GLU A 680 68.33 -1.82 -21.08
C GLU A 680 66.84 -1.78 -21.55
N THR A 681 65.87 -1.11 -20.92
CA THR A 681 65.76 0.18 -20.16
C THR A 681 66.00 1.47 -20.95
N GLY A 682 64.96 2.32 -21.12
CA GLY A 682 65.18 3.75 -21.39
C GLY A 682 64.06 4.47 -22.16
N PRO A 683 63.69 5.74 -21.83
CA PRO A 683 62.52 6.42 -22.41
C PRO A 683 62.85 7.59 -23.36
N SER A 684 61.86 8.03 -24.14
CA SER A 684 61.80 9.37 -24.75
C SER A 684 60.43 10.01 -24.43
N THR A 685 60.29 11.23 -23.90
CA THR A 685 60.85 12.57 -24.16
C THR A 685 60.22 13.32 -25.33
N SER A 686 59.99 14.61 -25.09
CA SER A 686 59.18 15.52 -25.91
C SER A 686 59.99 16.60 -26.64
N ARG A 687 59.38 17.18 -27.67
CA ARG A 687 59.50 18.59 -28.15
C ARG A 687 60.40 18.83 -29.39
N TRP A 688 60.06 19.93 -30.09
CA TRP A 688 60.62 20.54 -31.32
C TRP A 688 60.02 19.97 -32.61
N CYS A 689 59.72 20.76 -33.67
CA CYS A 689 60.16 22.13 -33.99
C CYS A 689 59.02 23.04 -34.53
N ASN A 690 59.33 24.27 -34.97
CA ASN A 690 58.38 25.35 -35.27
C ASN A 690 58.70 26.09 -36.59
N LYS A 691 57.65 26.59 -37.28
CA LYS A 691 57.60 27.81 -38.14
C LYS A 691 57.91 27.77 -39.66
N HIS A 692 57.16 28.64 -40.39
CA HIS A 692 57.26 29.13 -41.79
C HIS A 692 56.79 28.21 -42.95
N ASP A 693 56.21 28.70 -44.08
CA ASP A 693 55.45 29.93 -44.44
C ASP A 693 54.85 29.79 -45.88
N LYS A 694 53.84 30.61 -46.24
CA LYS A 694 53.34 30.97 -47.61
C LYS A 694 52.63 29.96 -48.56
N ARG A 695 51.42 30.38 -48.97
CA ARG A 695 50.77 30.34 -50.33
C ARG A 695 50.54 28.96 -50.99
N GLY A 696 49.50 28.72 -51.80
CA GLY A 696 48.40 29.57 -52.30
C GLY A 696 48.15 29.34 -53.81
N GLY A 697 46.95 28.88 -54.18
CA GLY A 697 46.55 28.49 -55.54
C GLY A 697 46.55 26.95 -55.72
N TYR A 698 45.54 26.31 -56.33
CA TYR A 698 44.35 26.81 -57.05
C TYR A 698 43.04 26.59 -56.28
#